data_AF-A0A970L113-F1
#
_entry.id   AF-A0A970L113-F1
#
_cell.length_a   1.000
_cell.length_b   1.000
_cell.length_c   1.000
_cell.angle_alpha   90.00
_cell.angle_beta   90.00
_cell.angle_gamma   90.00
#
_symmetry.space_group_name_H-M   'P 1'
#
loop_
_entity.id
_entity.type
_entity.pdbx_description
1 polymer ?
#
loop_
_entity_poly.entity_id
_entity_poly.type
_entity_poly.pdbx_seq_one_letter_code
_entity_poly.pdbx_strand_id
1 'polypeptide(L)'
;MQESIFIRELRKRGMQRRLVVERIFTVALVAALLIGAPGLQTAGSSAADGTAPTGITAIRLVTAPDQASGEKILVELKDPDFPDQSALSLVWTADLSAWFPTWRIELHGDLVPDGAVTLGIAAPSAGHTYEAVLSYAYATGAVAVSVYDVGTERAVLTRDVRIQPSAQILHAGTGAEEIAWFQPVATRWATLVGPEDDFAFSWIAASYDEPVWVRIVTDGLDEGDFLLAVETEHGVRQIPLGPARDGETIYPVATEHLPLGSSRVRLQYVVDGQVAWTSRPEVFRIGSVTGSIETVRYDGEANEVELGLLLQGGEPLSGVEFAVEVAWHTMTFDARWGDYRQELHTRYTLPLDTVQIGSDKEFLATARVPVPEGEPGQWLAALTLTATPDVATRLTERDFKLSTVTGGILGREGAPEALRVCSYNILGFEGYPMQPTTTYLGGMEDVRRVNHYAHVLRTLDCDIIGIQEGHSVEMMKRIALTWNRNLVAFPSATRFPGGIFTAYPVLESRVFNHAGPANQREPFSRFAGAALLDVEGQRLWVVNFHAWPHDEEMRVAEANIIGRHIKELLNVSPNMIVLGDFNSSVGGPFDRVLRDLGLVNVMALSWIGIQPTVVGGQAAIDHIYVSPNLVEYVQSGRIHKGIGFDTSNPLGSGEWFNSDHLPVVVELLWP
;
A
#
# COMPACT_ATOMS: atom_id res chain seq x y z
N MET A 1 -10.26 0.39 39.91
CA MET A 1 -11.03 -0.61 39.14
C MET A 1 -12.56 -0.41 39.22
N GLN A 2 -13.12 0.23 40.26
CA GLN A 2 -14.56 0.57 40.32
C GLN A 2 -14.94 1.91 39.62
N GLU A 3 -14.01 2.85 39.44
CA GLU A 3 -14.29 4.12 38.74
C GLU A 3 -14.46 3.98 37.21
N SER A 4 -13.84 2.97 36.57
CA SER A 4 -13.96 2.80 35.11
C SER A 4 -15.30 2.22 34.66
N ILE A 5 -16.07 1.62 35.59
CA ILE A 5 -17.40 1.06 35.32
C ILE A 5 -18.46 2.17 35.37
N PHE A 6 -18.34 3.13 36.31
CA PHE A 6 -19.29 4.23 36.46
C PHE A 6 -19.24 5.23 35.28
N ILE A 7 -18.06 5.50 34.73
CA ILE A 7 -17.90 6.36 33.53
C ILE A 7 -18.44 5.66 32.26
N ARG A 8 -18.37 4.31 32.19
CA ARG A 8 -18.91 3.52 31.08
C ARG A 8 -20.45 3.50 31.08
N GLU A 9 -21.05 3.46 32.28
CA GLU A 9 -22.51 3.50 32.46
C GLU A 9 -23.11 4.90 32.18
N LEU A 10 -22.39 5.97 32.54
CA LEU A 10 -22.79 7.35 32.23
C LEU A 10 -22.68 7.67 30.72
N ARG A 11 -21.67 7.12 30.03
CA ARG A 11 -21.58 7.22 28.55
C ARG A 11 -22.72 6.46 27.85
N LYS A 12 -23.13 5.29 28.34
CA LYS A 12 -24.28 4.53 27.80
C LYS A 12 -25.61 5.29 27.94
N ARG A 13 -25.87 5.89 29.12
CA ARG A 13 -27.10 6.68 29.37
C ARG A 13 -27.13 8.01 28.63
N GLY A 14 -25.96 8.65 28.41
CA GLY A 14 -25.84 9.85 27.58
C GLY A 14 -26.06 9.58 26.09
N MET A 15 -25.62 8.42 25.58
CA MET A 15 -25.79 8.03 24.17
C MET A 15 -27.24 7.67 23.83
N GLN A 16 -27.95 6.99 24.73
CA GLN A 16 -29.37 6.65 24.53
C GLN A 16 -30.30 7.88 24.53
N ARG A 17 -29.99 8.94 25.31
CA ARG A 17 -30.77 10.19 25.24
C ARG A 17 -30.51 10.99 23.96
N ARG A 18 -29.31 10.90 23.37
CA ARG A 18 -28.97 11.57 22.09
C ARG A 18 -29.67 10.90 20.89
N LEU A 19 -29.74 9.57 20.88
CA LEU A 19 -30.43 8.77 19.86
C LEU A 19 -31.97 8.96 19.83
N VAL A 20 -32.60 9.24 20.97
CA VAL A 20 -34.04 9.54 21.04
C VAL A 20 -34.34 10.99 20.61
N VAL A 21 -33.44 11.93 20.89
CA VAL A 21 -33.59 13.34 20.48
C VAL A 21 -33.28 13.55 18.99
N GLU A 22 -32.32 12.83 18.41
CA GLU A 22 -32.04 12.89 16.97
C GLU A 22 -33.18 12.30 16.12
N ARG A 23 -33.89 11.25 16.59
CA ARG A 23 -35.06 10.70 15.86
C ARG A 23 -36.33 11.56 15.95
N ILE A 24 -36.53 12.32 17.03
CA ILE A 24 -37.59 13.35 17.06
C ILE A 24 -37.29 14.46 16.04
N PHE A 25 -36.00 14.77 15.80
CA PHE A 25 -35.60 15.72 14.76
C PHE A 25 -35.72 15.15 13.34
N THR A 26 -35.45 13.86 13.09
CA THR A 26 -35.61 13.27 11.74
C THR A 26 -37.08 13.16 11.31
N VAL A 27 -38.00 12.85 12.22
CA VAL A 27 -39.45 12.84 11.92
C VAL A 27 -39.99 14.28 11.73
N ALA A 28 -39.46 15.26 12.46
CA ALA A 28 -39.83 16.66 12.29
C ALA A 28 -39.23 17.30 11.02
N LEU A 29 -38.05 16.87 10.57
CA LEU A 29 -37.40 17.39 9.36
C LEU A 29 -38.05 16.86 8.08
N VAL A 30 -38.53 15.61 8.08
CA VAL A 30 -39.35 15.05 6.99
C VAL A 30 -40.72 15.75 6.92
N ALA A 31 -41.30 16.14 8.05
CA ALA A 31 -42.52 16.95 8.09
C ALA A 31 -42.30 18.41 7.65
N ALA A 32 -41.12 18.99 7.90
CA ALA A 32 -40.78 20.37 7.51
C ALA A 32 -40.37 20.49 6.02
N LEU A 33 -39.75 19.46 5.44
CA LEU A 33 -39.40 19.41 4.00
C LEU A 33 -40.61 19.19 3.08
N LEU A 34 -41.76 18.78 3.62
CA LEU A 34 -43.03 18.69 2.89
C LEU A 34 -43.80 20.03 2.82
N ILE A 35 -43.38 21.08 3.53
CA ILE A 35 -44.11 22.38 3.60
C ILE A 35 -43.41 23.48 2.76
N GLY A 36 -42.24 23.18 2.17
CA GLY A 36 -41.36 24.18 1.54
C GLY A 36 -41.46 24.41 0.03
N ALA A 37 -42.45 23.86 -0.67
CA ALA A 37 -42.68 24.15 -2.10
C ALA A 37 -44.08 24.76 -2.30
N PRO A 38 -44.21 26.00 -2.83
CA PRO A 38 -45.51 26.57 -3.12
C PRO A 38 -46.07 25.90 -4.37
N GLY A 39 -46.93 24.89 -4.21
CA GLY A 39 -47.69 24.34 -5.32
C GLY A 39 -48.00 22.86 -5.28
N LEU A 40 -48.48 22.32 -4.16
CA LEU A 40 -49.33 21.11 -4.19
C LEU A 40 -50.30 21.20 -3.02
N GLN A 41 -51.57 21.50 -3.35
CA GLN A 41 -52.67 21.41 -2.41
C GLN A 41 -52.77 19.97 -1.91
N THR A 42 -52.80 19.82 -0.59
CA THR A 42 -53.22 18.60 0.09
C THR A 42 -54.69 18.33 -0.26
N ALA A 43 -54.93 17.54 -1.30
CA ALA A 43 -56.22 16.93 -1.54
C ALA A 43 -56.42 15.86 -0.47
N GLY A 44 -57.42 16.05 0.39
CA GLY A 44 -57.88 15.00 1.29
C GLY A 44 -58.23 13.74 0.50
N SER A 45 -57.98 12.58 1.11
CA SER A 45 -58.26 11.26 0.57
C SER A 45 -59.70 11.17 0.04
N SER A 46 -59.86 11.35 -1.26
CA SER A 46 -61.00 10.81 -1.98
C SER A 46 -60.52 9.53 -2.65
N ALA A 47 -61.06 8.40 -2.21
CA ALA A 47 -61.06 7.18 -2.99
C ALA A 47 -61.57 7.50 -4.40
N ALA A 48 -60.70 7.39 -5.40
CA ALA A 48 -61.04 7.57 -6.80
C ALA A 48 -60.33 6.47 -7.61
N ASP A 49 -61.17 5.70 -8.30
CA ASP A 49 -60.91 4.80 -9.43
C ASP A 49 -59.97 3.58 -9.26
N GLY A 50 -60.53 2.50 -8.72
CA GLY A 50 -61.03 1.40 -9.57
C GLY A 50 -60.05 0.45 -10.27
N THR A 51 -58.73 0.58 -10.09
CA THR A 51 -57.78 -0.47 -10.47
C THR A 51 -57.50 -1.38 -9.28
N ALA A 52 -57.63 -2.69 -9.47
CA ALA A 52 -57.25 -3.65 -8.43
C ALA A 52 -55.75 -3.50 -8.14
N PRO A 53 -55.31 -3.58 -6.86
CA PRO A 53 -53.89 -3.46 -6.52
C PRO A 53 -53.09 -4.54 -7.26
N THR A 54 -51.95 -4.16 -7.83
CA THR A 54 -51.07 -5.05 -8.59
C THR A 54 -50.20 -5.93 -7.68
N GLY A 55 -50.07 -5.54 -6.40
CA GLY A 55 -49.42 -6.32 -5.35
C GLY A 55 -49.71 -5.79 -3.95
N ILE A 56 -49.05 -6.37 -2.96
CA ILE A 56 -49.14 -5.99 -1.55
C ILE A 56 -47.77 -6.13 -0.87
N THR A 57 -47.49 -5.27 0.10
CA THR A 57 -46.34 -5.40 0.99
C THR A 57 -46.79 -5.35 2.45
N ALA A 58 -46.31 -6.30 3.26
CA ALA A 58 -46.45 -6.31 4.70
C ALA A 58 -45.09 -6.06 5.37
N ILE A 59 -45.05 -5.14 6.34
CA ILE A 59 -43.85 -4.78 7.09
C ILE A 59 -44.10 -5.01 8.58
N ARG A 60 -43.20 -5.74 9.27
CA ARG A 60 -43.34 -5.99 10.70
C ARG A 60 -42.01 -5.89 11.44
N LEU A 61 -42.04 -5.22 12.59
CA LEU A 61 -40.93 -5.25 13.55
C LEU A 61 -41.05 -6.46 14.48
N VAL A 62 -39.98 -7.23 14.59
CA VAL A 62 -39.92 -8.49 15.33
C VAL A 62 -38.68 -8.53 16.21
N THR A 63 -38.86 -8.54 17.53
CA THR A 63 -37.75 -8.72 18.47
C THR A 63 -37.47 -10.20 18.68
N ALA A 64 -36.21 -10.64 18.46
CA ALA A 64 -35.79 -12.01 18.70
C ALA A 64 -35.92 -12.39 20.19
N PRO A 65 -36.46 -13.57 20.51
CA PRO A 65 -36.60 -14.00 21.89
C PRO A 65 -35.23 -14.42 22.47
N ASP A 66 -35.09 -14.39 23.80
CA ASP A 66 -33.85 -14.79 24.49
C ASP A 66 -33.56 -16.30 24.41
N GLN A 67 -34.54 -17.12 24.01
CA GLN A 67 -34.38 -18.58 23.87
C GLN A 67 -34.76 -19.07 22.48
N ALA A 68 -33.94 -19.99 21.97
CA ALA A 68 -34.18 -20.72 20.73
C ALA A 68 -35.32 -21.72 20.92
N SER A 69 -36.54 -21.38 20.49
CA SER A 69 -37.63 -22.35 20.45
C SER A 69 -38.40 -22.28 19.14
N GLY A 70 -38.33 -23.38 18.38
CA GLY A 70 -39.24 -23.70 17.30
C GLY A 70 -39.25 -22.72 16.11
N GLU A 71 -40.42 -22.66 15.50
CA GLU A 71 -40.76 -21.82 14.36
C GLU A 71 -41.19 -20.42 14.83
N LYS A 72 -40.79 -19.38 14.11
CA LYS A 72 -41.18 -18.01 14.40
C LYS A 72 -41.59 -17.25 13.15
N ILE A 73 -42.88 -16.91 13.07
CA ILE A 73 -43.43 -16.05 12.02
C ILE A 73 -42.87 -14.64 12.18
N LEU A 74 -42.20 -14.17 11.13
CA LEU A 74 -41.66 -12.82 11.01
C LEU A 74 -42.74 -11.87 10.52
N VAL A 75 -43.35 -12.20 9.38
CA VAL A 75 -44.42 -11.42 8.74
C VAL A 75 -45.27 -12.36 7.90
N GLU A 76 -46.54 -12.04 7.72
CA GLU A 76 -47.48 -12.88 6.99
C GLU A 76 -48.48 -12.04 6.17
N LEU A 77 -48.98 -12.67 5.11
CA LEU A 77 -50.09 -12.22 4.29
C LEU A 77 -51.20 -13.26 4.39
N LYS A 78 -52.43 -12.80 4.56
CA LYS A 78 -53.62 -13.61 4.83
C LYS A 78 -54.64 -13.49 3.71
N ASP A 79 -55.31 -14.60 3.45
CA ASP A 79 -56.52 -14.60 2.62
C ASP A 79 -57.70 -14.14 3.50
N PRO A 80 -58.47 -13.11 3.09
CA PRO A 80 -59.66 -12.69 3.83
C PRO A 80 -60.72 -13.79 3.97
N ASP A 81 -60.78 -14.74 3.04
CA ASP A 81 -61.72 -15.87 3.10
C ASP A 81 -61.29 -16.92 4.14
N PHE A 82 -59.99 -16.97 4.48
CA PHE A 82 -59.39 -17.89 5.44
C PHE A 82 -58.48 -17.14 6.44
N PRO A 83 -59.03 -16.26 7.29
CA PRO A 83 -58.23 -15.35 8.13
C PRO A 83 -57.38 -16.05 9.20
N ASP A 84 -57.69 -17.32 9.48
CA ASP A 84 -56.93 -18.18 10.40
C ASP A 84 -55.77 -18.91 9.72
N GLN A 85 -55.62 -18.81 8.40
CA GLN A 85 -54.57 -19.44 7.60
C GLN A 85 -53.73 -18.37 6.90
N SER A 86 -52.41 -18.54 6.92
CA SER A 86 -51.50 -17.64 6.24
C SER A 86 -51.37 -18.08 4.79
N ALA A 87 -51.83 -17.25 3.86
CA ALA A 87 -51.63 -17.45 2.43
C ALA A 87 -50.12 -17.45 2.11
N LEU A 88 -49.37 -16.56 2.77
CA LEU A 88 -47.92 -16.54 2.80
C LEU A 88 -47.41 -16.13 4.18
N SER A 89 -46.32 -16.74 4.62
CA SER A 89 -45.63 -16.35 5.84
C SER A 89 -44.13 -16.48 5.68
N LEU A 90 -43.40 -15.46 6.11
CA LEU A 90 -41.95 -15.47 6.22
C LEU A 90 -41.59 -15.91 7.64
N VAL A 91 -40.78 -16.95 7.76
CA VAL A 91 -40.63 -17.70 9.00
C VAL A 91 -39.16 -17.98 9.29
N TRP A 92 -38.78 -17.89 10.56
CA TRP A 92 -37.54 -18.47 11.08
C TRP A 92 -37.78 -19.87 11.62
N THR A 93 -37.11 -20.86 11.05
CA THR A 93 -37.21 -22.27 11.48
C THR A 93 -35.88 -22.73 12.05
N ALA A 94 -35.89 -23.21 13.30
CA ALA A 94 -34.72 -23.84 13.91
C ALA A 94 -34.61 -25.32 13.51
N ASP A 95 -33.50 -25.69 12.87
CA ASP A 95 -33.11 -27.07 12.62
C ASP A 95 -32.17 -27.54 13.74
N LEU A 96 -32.72 -28.36 14.63
CA LEU A 96 -32.05 -28.91 15.80
C LEU A 96 -31.43 -30.30 15.54
N SER A 97 -31.44 -30.78 14.29
CA SER A 97 -30.95 -32.13 13.95
C SER A 97 -29.42 -32.24 13.88
N ALA A 98 -28.72 -31.11 13.73
CA ALA A 98 -27.26 -31.02 13.67
C ALA A 98 -26.63 -30.73 15.06
N TRP A 99 -25.32 -30.96 15.19
CA TRP A 99 -24.57 -30.73 16.43
C TRP A 99 -24.58 -29.25 16.88
N PHE A 100 -24.82 -28.32 15.94
CA PHE A 100 -25.12 -26.92 16.23
C PHE A 100 -26.48 -26.58 15.60
N PRO A 101 -27.41 -25.92 16.34
CA PRO A 101 -28.66 -25.44 15.78
C PRO A 101 -28.39 -24.56 14.56
N THR A 102 -28.99 -24.90 13.41
CA THR A 102 -28.98 -24.01 12.25
C THR A 102 -30.35 -23.36 12.13
N TRP A 103 -30.38 -22.11 11.66
CA TRP A 103 -31.62 -21.37 11.50
C TRP A 103 -31.83 -21.09 10.02
N ARG A 104 -33.00 -21.45 9.52
CA ARG A 104 -33.42 -21.19 8.15
C ARG A 104 -34.44 -20.07 8.15
N ILE A 105 -34.36 -19.20 7.16
CA ILE A 105 -35.44 -18.29 6.81
C ILE A 105 -36.17 -18.92 5.64
N GLU A 106 -37.47 -19.11 5.80
CA GLU A 106 -38.31 -19.86 4.87
C GLU A 106 -39.57 -19.06 4.55
N LEU A 107 -40.08 -19.25 3.34
CA LEU A 107 -41.40 -18.78 2.94
C LEU A 107 -42.34 -19.99 2.97
N HIS A 108 -43.41 -19.92 3.75
CA HIS A 108 -44.44 -20.95 3.90
C HIS A 108 -45.77 -20.43 3.39
N GLY A 109 -46.68 -21.32 2.98
CA GLY A 109 -48.06 -20.98 2.67
C GLY A 109 -48.62 -21.73 1.47
N ASP A 110 -49.93 -21.60 1.25
CA ASP A 110 -50.66 -22.35 0.22
C ASP A 110 -50.24 -21.98 -1.20
N LEU A 111 -49.75 -20.74 -1.39
CA LEU A 111 -49.26 -20.27 -2.69
C LEU A 111 -47.83 -20.76 -2.99
N VAL A 112 -47.12 -21.32 -2.01
CA VAL A 112 -45.76 -21.85 -2.18
C VAL A 112 -45.81 -23.28 -2.70
N PRO A 113 -45.13 -23.62 -3.82
CA PRO A 113 -45.01 -25.00 -4.27
C PRO A 113 -44.43 -25.88 -3.15
N ASP A 114 -45.05 -27.04 -2.91
CA ASP A 114 -44.69 -27.97 -1.82
C ASP A 114 -44.88 -27.41 -0.39
N GLY A 115 -45.53 -26.26 -0.24
CA GLY A 115 -45.94 -25.64 1.02
C GLY A 115 -44.86 -24.82 1.74
N ALA A 116 -43.58 -25.01 1.40
CA ALA A 116 -42.48 -24.22 1.96
C ALA A 116 -41.24 -24.17 1.04
N VAL A 117 -40.52 -23.04 1.04
CA VAL A 117 -39.23 -22.88 0.35
C VAL A 117 -38.21 -22.18 1.26
N THR A 118 -36.99 -22.75 1.34
CA THR A 118 -35.89 -22.14 2.10
C THR A 118 -35.23 -21.01 1.29
N LEU A 119 -35.16 -19.82 1.88
CA LEU A 119 -34.59 -18.62 1.24
C LEU A 119 -33.13 -18.36 1.65
N GLY A 120 -32.74 -18.80 2.86
CA GLY A 120 -31.38 -18.66 3.35
C GLY A 120 -31.19 -19.23 4.75
N ILE A 121 -29.94 -19.21 5.22
CA ILE A 121 -29.54 -19.66 6.56
C ILE A 121 -29.05 -18.45 7.33
N ALA A 122 -29.77 -18.07 8.39
CA ALA A 122 -29.38 -16.97 9.26
C ALA A 122 -30.05 -17.09 10.63
N ALA A 123 -29.24 -17.05 11.69
CA ALA A 123 -29.72 -17.13 13.06
C ALA A 123 -30.12 -15.75 13.61
N PRO A 124 -31.24 -15.64 14.35
CA PRO A 124 -31.57 -14.44 15.10
C PRO A 124 -30.54 -14.22 16.22
N SER A 125 -30.14 -12.97 16.42
CA SER A 125 -29.33 -12.55 17.58
C SER A 125 -30.26 -12.17 18.72
N ALA A 126 -30.06 -12.80 19.89
CA ALA A 126 -30.91 -12.57 21.06
C ALA A 126 -30.96 -11.09 21.44
N GLY A 127 -32.17 -10.58 21.72
CA GLY A 127 -32.40 -9.18 22.09
C GLY A 127 -32.35 -8.17 20.92
N HIS A 128 -32.06 -8.62 19.70
CA HIS A 128 -32.11 -7.75 18.52
C HIS A 128 -33.55 -7.61 17.98
N THR A 129 -33.82 -6.48 17.34
CA THR A 129 -35.09 -6.21 16.64
C THR A 129 -34.86 -6.21 15.16
N TYR A 130 -35.73 -6.91 14.43
CA TYR A 130 -35.67 -7.10 13.00
C TYR A 130 -36.86 -6.43 12.32
N GLU A 131 -36.62 -5.75 11.22
CA GLU A 131 -37.65 -5.33 10.27
C GLU A 131 -37.78 -6.42 9.21
N ALA A 132 -38.93 -7.09 9.18
CA ALA A 132 -39.26 -8.13 8.22
C ALA A 132 -40.25 -7.57 7.21
N VAL A 133 -39.92 -7.67 5.93
CA VAL A 133 -40.74 -7.23 4.82
C VAL A 133 -41.06 -8.43 3.94
N LEU A 134 -42.33 -8.60 3.61
CA LEU A 134 -42.84 -9.59 2.66
C LEU A 134 -43.72 -8.87 1.65
N SER A 135 -43.26 -8.85 0.41
CA SER A 135 -43.92 -8.20 -0.72
C SER A 135 -44.30 -9.24 -1.76
N TYR A 136 -45.52 -9.16 -2.30
CA TYR A 136 -46.10 -10.13 -3.24
C TYR A 136 -46.82 -9.44 -4.40
N ALA A 137 -46.50 -9.84 -5.63
CA ALA A 137 -47.15 -9.37 -6.84
C ALA A 137 -48.19 -10.41 -7.32
N TYR A 138 -49.46 -10.02 -7.40
CA TYR A 138 -50.58 -10.93 -7.63
C TYR A 138 -50.52 -11.65 -8.98
N ALA A 139 -50.21 -10.89 -10.04
CA ALA A 139 -50.25 -11.39 -11.42
C ALA A 139 -49.07 -12.31 -11.77
N THR A 140 -47.88 -11.98 -11.28
CA THR A 140 -46.64 -12.70 -11.64
C THR A 140 -46.27 -13.79 -10.64
N GLY A 141 -46.85 -13.75 -9.44
CA GLY A 141 -46.46 -14.63 -8.33
C GLY A 141 -45.07 -14.30 -7.76
N ALA A 142 -44.51 -13.14 -8.07
CA ALA A 142 -43.22 -12.72 -7.55
C ALA A 142 -43.32 -12.35 -6.07
N VAL A 143 -42.35 -12.80 -5.28
CA VAL A 143 -42.21 -12.50 -3.87
C VAL A 143 -40.84 -11.87 -3.65
N ALA A 144 -40.82 -10.71 -2.99
CA ALA A 144 -39.61 -10.06 -2.53
C ALA A 144 -39.63 -9.98 -0.99
N VAL A 145 -38.56 -10.45 -0.36
CA VAL A 145 -38.41 -10.42 1.10
C VAL A 145 -37.15 -9.69 1.53
N SER A 146 -37.23 -9.05 2.69
CA SER A 146 -36.08 -8.53 3.41
C SER A 146 -36.23 -8.78 4.91
N VAL A 147 -35.16 -9.23 5.56
CA VAL A 147 -35.02 -9.31 7.02
C VAL A 147 -33.82 -8.46 7.39
N TYR A 148 -34.07 -7.36 8.10
CA TYR A 148 -33.06 -6.35 8.42
C TYR A 148 -32.91 -6.19 9.92
N ASP A 149 -31.69 -6.30 10.43
CA ASP A 149 -31.38 -6.08 11.83
C ASP A 149 -31.28 -4.58 12.11
N VAL A 150 -32.26 -4.04 12.83
CA VAL A 150 -32.38 -2.59 13.10
C VAL A 150 -31.28 -2.11 14.05
N GLY A 151 -30.76 -2.98 14.92
CA GLY A 151 -29.74 -2.61 15.91
C GLY A 151 -28.34 -2.52 15.31
N THR A 152 -28.03 -3.38 14.34
CA THR A 152 -26.72 -3.43 13.67
C THR A 152 -26.71 -2.76 12.29
N GLU A 153 -27.86 -2.27 11.85
CA GLU A 153 -28.05 -1.66 10.53
C GLU A 153 -27.65 -2.57 9.37
N ARG A 154 -27.86 -3.89 9.52
CA ARG A 154 -27.41 -4.90 8.55
C ARG A 154 -28.55 -5.76 8.03
N ALA A 155 -28.58 -5.98 6.71
CA ALA A 155 -29.46 -6.98 6.12
C ALA A 155 -29.02 -8.38 6.53
N VAL A 156 -29.94 -9.14 7.12
CA VAL A 156 -29.77 -10.56 7.44
C VAL A 156 -30.07 -11.40 6.21
N LEU A 157 -31.13 -11.03 5.48
CA LEU A 157 -31.55 -11.69 4.25
C LEU A 157 -32.24 -10.67 3.34
N THR A 158 -31.94 -10.75 2.05
CA THR A 158 -32.71 -10.11 0.99
C THR A 158 -32.83 -11.12 -0.15
N ARG A 159 -34.06 -11.50 -0.53
CA ARG A 159 -34.31 -12.56 -1.53
C ARG A 159 -35.59 -12.33 -2.31
N ASP A 160 -35.51 -12.64 -3.59
CA ASP A 160 -36.64 -12.80 -4.51
C ASP A 160 -36.90 -14.30 -4.78
N VAL A 161 -38.17 -14.66 -4.96
CA VAL A 161 -38.60 -16.01 -5.38
C VAL A 161 -39.92 -15.89 -6.15
N ARG A 162 -40.18 -16.80 -7.09
CA ARG A 162 -41.49 -16.94 -7.73
C ARG A 162 -42.27 -18.10 -7.16
N ILE A 163 -43.54 -17.85 -6.89
CA ILE A 163 -44.51 -18.80 -6.37
C ILE A 163 -45.79 -18.74 -7.23
N GLN A 164 -46.88 -19.37 -6.78
CA GLN A 164 -48.13 -19.34 -7.53
C GLN A 164 -48.75 -17.93 -7.54
N PRO A 165 -49.19 -17.41 -8.70
CA PRO A 165 -50.03 -16.21 -8.79
C PRO A 165 -51.37 -16.41 -8.06
N SER A 166 -51.96 -15.31 -7.61
CA SER A 166 -53.25 -15.32 -6.92
C SER A 166 -54.15 -14.22 -7.45
N ALA A 167 -55.43 -14.55 -7.67
CA ALA A 167 -56.46 -13.57 -8.01
C ALA A 167 -57.13 -12.97 -6.76
N GLN A 168 -56.85 -13.50 -5.57
CA GLN A 168 -57.38 -12.99 -4.31
C GLN A 168 -56.50 -11.85 -3.80
N ILE A 169 -57.15 -10.78 -3.34
CA ILE A 169 -56.49 -9.68 -2.65
C ILE A 169 -56.16 -10.15 -1.24
N LEU A 170 -54.87 -10.23 -0.93
CA LEU A 170 -54.37 -10.62 0.38
C LEU A 170 -54.31 -9.39 1.31
N HIS A 171 -54.22 -9.64 2.61
CA HIS A 171 -54.06 -8.60 3.63
C HIS A 171 -52.89 -8.91 4.56
N ALA A 172 -52.25 -7.87 5.11
CA ALA A 172 -51.19 -8.02 6.09
C ALA A 172 -51.73 -8.67 7.37
N GLY A 173 -50.96 -9.60 7.92
CA GLY A 173 -51.28 -10.22 9.20
C GLY A 173 -51.23 -9.24 10.38
N THR A 174 -51.67 -9.73 11.55
CA THR A 174 -51.80 -8.91 12.75
C THR A 174 -50.46 -8.29 13.17
N GLY A 175 -50.44 -6.95 13.31
CA GLY A 175 -49.28 -6.20 13.76
C GLY A 175 -48.23 -5.91 12.68
N ALA A 176 -48.55 -6.19 11.41
CA ALA A 176 -47.82 -5.69 10.26
C ALA A 176 -48.47 -4.40 9.72
N GLU A 177 -47.65 -3.50 9.18
CA GLU A 177 -48.08 -2.38 8.35
C GLU A 177 -48.36 -2.90 6.94
N GLU A 178 -49.50 -2.49 6.37
CA GLU A 178 -49.93 -2.88 5.02
C GLU A 178 -49.70 -1.74 4.03
N ILE A 179 -49.14 -2.09 2.88
CA ILE A 179 -48.95 -1.18 1.75
C ILE A 179 -49.55 -1.86 0.51
N ALA A 180 -50.50 -1.19 -0.15
CA ALA A 180 -51.29 -1.72 -1.25
C ALA A 180 -50.55 -1.70 -2.61
N TRP A 181 -49.26 -1.97 -2.61
CA TRP A 181 -48.44 -2.17 -3.81
C TRP A 181 -47.26 -3.10 -3.52
N PHE A 182 -46.75 -3.73 -4.57
CA PHE A 182 -45.51 -4.51 -4.50
C PHE A 182 -44.31 -3.57 -4.31
N GLN A 183 -43.54 -3.77 -3.24
CA GLN A 183 -42.23 -3.17 -3.07
C GLN A 183 -41.14 -4.16 -3.49
N PRO A 184 -40.22 -3.79 -4.40
CA PRO A 184 -39.16 -4.68 -4.84
C PRO A 184 -37.98 -4.67 -3.85
N VAL A 185 -38.26 -5.00 -2.59
CA VAL A 185 -37.26 -4.96 -1.49
C VAL A 185 -36.08 -5.91 -1.70
N ALA A 186 -36.21 -6.83 -2.65
CA ALA A 186 -35.19 -7.79 -3.06
C ALA A 186 -34.29 -7.30 -4.21
N THR A 187 -34.55 -6.12 -4.79
CA THR A 187 -33.76 -5.58 -5.89
C THR A 187 -32.29 -5.51 -5.54
N ARG A 188 -31.48 -6.16 -6.37
CA ARG A 188 -30.01 -6.05 -6.33
C ARG A 188 -29.60 -5.01 -7.34
N TRP A 189 -28.81 -4.05 -6.93
CA TRP A 189 -28.31 -3.03 -7.85
C TRP A 189 -26.86 -2.70 -7.52
N ALA A 190 -26.16 -2.12 -8.49
CA ALA A 190 -24.80 -1.63 -8.34
C ALA A 190 -24.51 -0.55 -9.39
N THR A 191 -23.61 0.37 -9.04
CA THR A 191 -22.99 1.28 -10.01
C THR A 191 -21.81 0.58 -10.68
N LEU A 192 -21.75 0.67 -12.02
CA LEU A 192 -20.67 0.14 -12.85
C LEU A 192 -19.97 1.30 -13.56
N VAL A 193 -18.68 1.12 -13.85
CA VAL A 193 -17.84 2.10 -14.53
C VAL A 193 -17.12 1.40 -15.68
N GLY A 194 -17.10 2.01 -16.86
CA GLY A 194 -16.40 1.49 -18.03
C GLY A 194 -17.30 1.18 -19.23
N PRO A 195 -16.71 0.77 -20.36
CA PRO A 195 -17.44 0.53 -21.60
C PRO A 195 -18.48 -0.59 -21.45
N GLU A 196 -19.59 -0.48 -22.19
CA GLU A 196 -20.76 -1.36 -22.10
C GLU A 196 -20.44 -2.86 -22.29
N ASP A 197 -19.40 -3.19 -23.06
CA ASP A 197 -19.03 -4.58 -23.39
C ASP A 197 -18.01 -5.23 -22.43
N ASP A 198 -17.43 -4.46 -21.51
CA ASP A 198 -16.33 -4.92 -20.63
C ASP A 198 -16.52 -4.41 -19.20
N PHE A 199 -17.66 -4.75 -18.59
CA PHE A 199 -17.98 -4.43 -17.20
C PHE A 199 -17.04 -5.16 -16.22
N ALA A 200 -15.83 -4.64 -16.09
CA ALA A 200 -14.84 -5.11 -15.15
C ALA A 200 -15.13 -4.49 -13.77
N PHE A 201 -15.96 -5.18 -12.99
CA PHE A 201 -16.12 -5.00 -11.54
C PHE A 201 -16.91 -3.76 -11.05
N SER A 202 -17.52 -3.91 -9.88
CA SER A 202 -18.13 -2.82 -9.09
C SER A 202 -17.02 -1.93 -8.54
N TRP A 203 -16.69 -0.83 -9.21
CA TRP A 203 -15.76 0.17 -8.69
C TRP A 203 -16.50 1.20 -7.83
N ILE A 204 -15.84 1.60 -6.72
CA ILE A 204 -16.33 2.60 -5.77
C ILE A 204 -16.07 4.04 -6.29
N ALA A 205 -15.29 4.19 -7.38
CA ALA A 205 -14.93 5.48 -7.95
C ALA A 205 -14.98 5.49 -9.48
N ALA A 206 -15.37 6.62 -10.08
CA ALA A 206 -15.36 6.87 -11.53
C ALA A 206 -14.79 8.24 -11.89
N SER A 207 -14.27 8.37 -13.11
CA SER A 207 -13.89 9.63 -13.74
C SER A 207 -15.06 10.19 -14.57
N TYR A 208 -15.11 11.50 -14.85
CA TYR A 208 -16.16 12.12 -15.68
C TYR A 208 -16.12 11.66 -17.13
N ASP A 209 -14.95 11.28 -17.65
CA ASP A 209 -14.78 10.75 -19.00
C ASP A 209 -15.18 9.27 -19.13
N GLU A 210 -15.40 8.59 -18.00
CA GLU A 210 -15.85 7.20 -17.97
C GLU A 210 -17.38 7.13 -17.95
N PRO A 211 -18.01 6.30 -18.79
CA PRO A 211 -19.45 6.08 -18.69
C PRO A 211 -19.79 5.35 -17.38
N VAL A 212 -20.77 5.89 -16.65
CA VAL A 212 -21.32 5.28 -15.44
C VAL A 212 -22.65 4.63 -15.77
N TRP A 213 -22.87 3.44 -15.23
CA TRP A 213 -24.07 2.66 -15.43
C TRP A 213 -24.66 2.22 -14.10
N VAL A 214 -25.98 2.07 -14.04
CA VAL A 214 -26.68 1.45 -12.92
C VAL A 214 -27.23 0.13 -13.40
N ARG A 215 -26.68 -0.97 -12.87
CA ARG A 215 -27.21 -2.31 -13.10
C ARG A 215 -28.26 -2.60 -12.05
N ILE A 216 -29.46 -3.01 -12.48
CA ILE A 216 -30.58 -3.36 -11.61
C ILE A 216 -31.03 -4.77 -11.98
N VAL A 217 -31.14 -5.64 -10.98
CA VAL A 217 -31.72 -6.97 -11.10
C VAL A 217 -32.88 -7.08 -10.12
N THR A 218 -34.07 -7.27 -10.65
CA THR A 218 -35.31 -7.33 -9.88
C THR A 218 -36.27 -8.33 -10.50
N ASP A 219 -37.23 -8.81 -9.70
CA ASP A 219 -38.27 -9.72 -10.16
C ASP A 219 -39.65 -9.11 -9.85
N GLY A 220 -40.63 -9.32 -10.74
CA GLY A 220 -42.04 -9.05 -10.45
C GLY A 220 -42.50 -7.61 -10.71
N LEU A 221 -41.75 -6.85 -11.52
CA LEU A 221 -42.11 -5.48 -11.88
C LEU A 221 -42.73 -5.43 -13.28
N ASP A 222 -43.98 -4.99 -13.35
CA ASP A 222 -44.73 -4.81 -14.59
C ASP A 222 -45.05 -3.33 -14.89
N GLU A 223 -44.86 -2.44 -13.91
CA GLU A 223 -45.16 -1.00 -13.99
C GLU A 223 -44.17 -0.16 -13.19
N GLY A 224 -44.19 1.17 -13.37
CA GLY A 224 -43.37 2.13 -12.63
C GLY A 224 -42.00 2.44 -13.26
N ASP A 225 -41.28 3.35 -12.61
CA ASP A 225 -39.97 3.85 -13.04
C ASP A 225 -38.92 3.69 -11.93
N PHE A 226 -37.66 3.57 -12.31
CA PHE A 226 -36.53 3.73 -11.41
C PHE A 226 -35.94 5.14 -11.49
N LEU A 227 -35.65 5.71 -10.32
CA LEU A 227 -34.87 6.94 -10.15
C LEU A 227 -33.63 6.65 -9.31
N LEU A 228 -32.52 7.31 -9.61
CA LEU A 228 -31.36 7.36 -8.74
C LEU A 228 -31.40 8.66 -7.93
N ALA A 229 -31.61 8.56 -6.62
CA ALA A 229 -31.55 9.69 -5.70
C ALA A 229 -30.12 9.86 -5.18
N VAL A 230 -29.50 10.98 -5.53
CA VAL A 230 -28.14 11.36 -5.15
C VAL A 230 -28.23 12.41 -4.04
N GLU A 231 -27.82 12.04 -2.82
CA GLU A 231 -27.75 12.94 -1.68
C GLU A 231 -26.48 13.81 -1.82
N THR A 232 -26.66 15.12 -1.91
CA THR A 232 -25.60 16.13 -2.00
C THR A 232 -25.71 17.13 -0.84
N GLU A 233 -24.69 17.97 -0.63
CA GLU A 233 -24.75 19.05 0.38
C GLU A 233 -25.90 20.05 0.13
N HIS A 234 -26.38 20.16 -1.11
CA HIS A 234 -27.47 21.05 -1.51
C HIS A 234 -28.85 20.38 -1.51
N GLY A 235 -28.94 19.12 -1.07
CA GLY A 235 -30.18 18.33 -1.03
C GLY A 235 -30.12 17.08 -1.91
N VAL A 236 -31.29 16.46 -2.14
CA VAL A 236 -31.40 15.23 -2.93
C VAL A 236 -31.70 15.58 -4.38
N ARG A 237 -30.83 15.14 -5.29
CA ARG A 237 -31.04 15.22 -6.75
C ARG A 237 -31.57 13.88 -7.24
N GLN A 238 -32.70 13.89 -7.95
CA GLN A 238 -33.25 12.69 -8.58
C GLN A 238 -32.84 12.63 -10.06
N ILE A 239 -32.26 11.50 -10.48
CA ILE A 239 -31.86 11.22 -11.86
C ILE A 239 -32.78 10.11 -12.39
N PRO A 240 -33.64 10.38 -13.39
CA PRO A 240 -34.47 9.35 -13.99
C PRO A 240 -33.61 8.30 -14.70
N LEU A 241 -33.80 7.03 -14.36
CA LEU A 241 -33.16 5.91 -15.06
C LEU A 241 -34.06 5.39 -16.18
N GLY A 242 -35.38 5.32 -15.93
CA GLY A 242 -36.39 4.90 -16.91
C GLY A 242 -37.34 3.83 -16.35
N PRO A 243 -38.13 3.18 -17.23
CA PRO A 243 -39.17 2.25 -16.82
C PRO A 243 -38.58 1.03 -16.14
N ALA A 244 -39.15 0.65 -15.00
CA ALA A 244 -38.80 -0.57 -14.30
C ALA A 244 -39.13 -1.79 -15.18
N ARG A 245 -38.24 -2.78 -15.18
CA ARG A 245 -38.37 -4.01 -15.96
C ARG A 245 -38.04 -5.21 -15.11
N ASP A 246 -38.81 -6.26 -15.29
CA ASP A 246 -38.50 -7.59 -14.78
C ASP A 246 -37.17 -8.12 -15.34
N GLY A 247 -36.36 -8.73 -14.47
CA GLY A 247 -35.04 -9.25 -14.79
C GLY A 247 -33.89 -8.26 -14.60
N GLU A 248 -32.84 -8.40 -15.42
CA GLU A 248 -31.65 -7.56 -15.39
C GLU A 248 -31.75 -6.44 -16.43
N THR A 249 -31.56 -5.20 -15.99
CA THR A 249 -31.50 -4.02 -16.86
C THR A 249 -30.32 -3.13 -16.46
N ILE A 250 -29.68 -2.51 -17.44
CA ILE A 250 -28.57 -1.57 -17.25
C ILE A 250 -29.00 -0.21 -17.77
N TYR A 251 -28.85 0.82 -16.94
CA TYR A 251 -29.23 2.19 -17.26
C TYR A 251 -27.99 3.08 -17.33
N PRO A 252 -27.78 3.83 -18.44
CA PRO A 252 -26.71 4.81 -18.49
C PRO A 252 -27.01 5.98 -17.54
N VAL A 253 -25.99 6.45 -16.83
CA VAL A 253 -26.04 7.67 -16.02
C VAL A 253 -24.99 8.62 -16.55
N ALA A 254 -25.44 9.79 -17.02
CA ALA A 254 -24.51 10.85 -17.43
C ALA A 254 -23.72 11.32 -16.21
N THR A 255 -22.40 11.16 -16.25
CA THR A 255 -21.47 11.48 -15.16
C THR A 255 -21.48 12.95 -14.78
N GLU A 256 -21.76 13.85 -15.72
CA GLU A 256 -21.98 15.28 -15.49
C GLU A 256 -23.15 15.60 -14.53
N HIS A 257 -24.06 14.65 -14.32
CA HIS A 257 -25.13 14.79 -13.34
C HIS A 257 -24.73 14.40 -11.92
N LEU A 258 -23.54 13.82 -11.74
CA LEU A 258 -23.01 13.38 -10.46
C LEU A 258 -22.02 14.43 -9.92
N PRO A 259 -22.15 14.85 -8.65
CA PRO A 259 -21.23 15.81 -8.07
C PRO A 259 -19.86 15.18 -7.86
N LEU A 260 -18.82 16.02 -7.90
CA LEU A 260 -17.45 15.60 -7.60
C LEU A 260 -17.34 15.13 -6.14
N GLY A 261 -16.60 14.05 -5.91
CA GLY A 261 -16.38 13.44 -4.59
C GLY A 261 -17.41 12.37 -4.21
N SER A 262 -17.42 12.00 -2.92
CA SER A 262 -18.30 10.96 -2.38
C SER A 262 -19.75 11.45 -2.24
N SER A 263 -20.68 10.71 -2.82
CA SER A 263 -22.13 10.89 -2.71
C SER A 263 -22.79 9.66 -2.12
N ARG A 264 -23.86 9.86 -1.34
CA ARG A 264 -24.76 8.75 -0.96
C ARG A 264 -25.84 8.62 -2.01
N VAL A 265 -25.94 7.46 -2.64
CA VAL A 265 -26.88 7.19 -3.72
C VAL A 265 -27.90 6.14 -3.29
N ARG A 266 -29.16 6.32 -3.69
CA ARG A 266 -30.25 5.37 -3.43
C ARG A 266 -31.01 5.10 -4.71
N LEU A 267 -31.38 3.86 -4.91
CA LEU A 267 -32.34 3.48 -5.92
C LEU A 267 -33.77 3.70 -5.39
N GLN A 268 -34.59 4.42 -6.13
CA GLN A 268 -36.00 4.63 -5.82
C GLN A 268 -36.86 3.98 -6.90
N TYR A 269 -37.89 3.25 -6.48
CA TYR A 269 -38.93 2.73 -7.36
C TYR A 269 -40.17 3.61 -7.20
N VAL A 270 -40.70 4.10 -8.31
CA VAL A 270 -41.78 5.07 -8.38
C VAL A 270 -42.95 4.50 -9.15
N VAL A 271 -44.14 4.58 -8.57
CA VAL A 271 -45.41 4.17 -9.18
C VAL A 271 -46.37 5.35 -9.08
N ASP A 272 -47.01 5.72 -10.18
CA ASP A 272 -47.93 6.87 -10.27
C ASP A 272 -47.34 8.19 -9.72
N GLY A 273 -46.04 8.40 -9.93
CA GLY A 273 -45.33 9.59 -9.46
C GLY A 273 -45.04 9.60 -7.95
N GLN A 274 -45.37 8.54 -7.22
CA GLN A 274 -45.07 8.38 -5.80
C GLN A 274 -43.94 7.38 -5.58
N VAL A 275 -43.03 7.69 -4.66
CA VAL A 275 -41.94 6.77 -4.29
C VAL A 275 -42.52 5.59 -3.52
N ALA A 276 -42.68 4.46 -4.21
CA ALA A 276 -43.21 3.23 -3.66
C ALA A 276 -42.17 2.48 -2.80
N TRP A 277 -40.88 2.60 -3.16
CA TRP A 277 -39.77 2.00 -2.41
C TRP A 277 -38.47 2.80 -2.58
N THR A 278 -37.61 2.76 -1.57
CA THR A 278 -36.27 3.35 -1.60
C THR A 278 -35.27 2.36 -1.03
N SER A 279 -34.18 2.11 -1.76
CA SER A 279 -33.10 1.23 -1.34
C SER A 279 -32.33 1.80 -0.15
N ARG A 280 -31.51 0.93 0.44
CA ARG A 280 -30.44 1.39 1.33
C ARG A 280 -29.41 2.22 0.52
N PRO A 281 -28.74 3.20 1.13
CA PRO A 281 -27.79 4.05 0.44
C PRO A 281 -26.48 3.32 0.18
N GLU A 282 -25.93 3.49 -1.02
CA GLU A 282 -24.55 3.14 -1.37
C GLU A 282 -23.70 4.41 -1.43
N VAL A 283 -22.39 4.28 -1.25
CA VAL A 283 -21.46 5.39 -1.43
C VAL A 283 -20.81 5.25 -2.79
N PHE A 284 -20.95 6.28 -3.60
CA PHE A 284 -20.36 6.36 -4.92
C PHE A 284 -19.47 7.60 -5.00
N ARG A 285 -18.26 7.45 -5.53
CA ARG A 285 -17.27 8.53 -5.58
C ARG A 285 -16.99 8.95 -7.02
N ILE A 286 -17.03 10.25 -7.30
CA ILE A 286 -16.56 10.80 -8.57
C ILE A 286 -15.22 11.51 -8.38
N GLY A 287 -14.32 11.32 -9.32
CA GLY A 287 -13.03 12.01 -9.38
C GLY A 287 -11.89 11.22 -8.74
N SER A 288 -10.71 11.36 -9.34
CA SER A 288 -9.47 10.77 -8.86
C SER A 288 -8.30 11.74 -9.01
N VAL A 289 -7.33 11.63 -8.11
CA VAL A 289 -6.09 12.42 -8.09
C VAL A 289 -4.93 11.51 -7.73
N THR A 290 -3.91 11.51 -8.56
CA THR A 290 -2.62 10.91 -8.26
C THR A 290 -1.61 12.01 -7.94
N GLY A 291 -0.91 11.87 -6.82
CA GLY A 291 0.20 12.73 -6.44
C GLY A 291 1.52 11.99 -6.50
N SER A 292 2.58 12.67 -6.94
CA SER A 292 3.96 12.23 -6.80
C SER A 292 4.77 13.29 -6.06
N ILE A 293 5.75 12.85 -5.29
CA ILE A 293 6.62 13.78 -4.57
C ILE A 293 7.62 14.36 -5.57
N GLU A 294 7.48 15.65 -5.89
CA GLU A 294 8.38 16.36 -6.80
C GLU A 294 9.59 16.91 -6.06
N THR A 295 9.40 17.44 -4.86
CA THR A 295 10.47 18.06 -4.06
C THR A 295 10.31 17.72 -2.59
N VAL A 296 11.42 17.42 -1.93
CA VAL A 296 11.51 17.33 -0.47
C VAL A 296 12.82 17.97 -0.08
N ARG A 297 12.76 19.09 0.66
CA ARG A 297 13.95 19.80 1.11
C ARG A 297 13.82 20.12 2.58
N TYR A 298 14.80 19.74 3.37
CA TYR A 298 14.84 20.11 4.79
C TYR A 298 15.53 21.46 4.95
N ASP A 299 14.87 22.34 5.70
CA ASP A 299 15.40 23.61 6.17
C ASP A 299 15.76 23.46 7.65
N GLY A 300 17.05 23.28 7.93
CA GLY A 300 17.55 23.07 9.28
C GLY A 300 17.48 24.32 10.17
N GLU A 301 17.39 25.52 9.61
CA GLU A 301 17.21 26.75 10.39
C GLU A 301 15.75 26.90 10.86
N ALA A 302 14.80 26.59 9.97
CA ALA A 302 13.37 26.61 10.30
C ALA A 302 12.89 25.32 10.99
N ASN A 303 13.66 24.23 10.94
CA ASN A 303 13.27 22.89 11.36
C ASN A 303 11.99 22.39 10.65
N GLU A 304 11.92 22.64 9.35
CA GLU A 304 10.77 22.30 8.50
C GLU A 304 11.23 21.55 7.24
N VAL A 305 10.36 20.71 6.70
CA VAL A 305 10.50 20.13 5.36
C VAL A 305 9.59 20.86 4.39
N GLU A 306 10.18 21.43 3.35
CA GLU A 306 9.46 21.91 2.17
C GLU A 306 9.10 20.70 1.31
N LEU A 307 7.81 20.37 1.28
CA LEU A 307 7.23 19.27 0.51
C LEU A 307 6.53 19.85 -0.72
N GLY A 308 6.96 19.45 -1.91
CA GLY A 308 6.30 19.71 -3.18
C GLY A 308 5.74 18.42 -3.77
N LEU A 309 4.45 18.41 -4.06
CA LEU A 309 3.72 17.31 -4.70
C LEU A 309 3.25 17.76 -6.08
N LEU A 310 3.54 16.97 -7.11
CA LEU A 310 2.89 17.09 -8.41
C LEU A 310 1.57 16.32 -8.35
N LEU A 311 0.45 17.02 -8.46
CA LEU A 311 -0.89 16.45 -8.47
C LEU A 311 -1.43 16.39 -9.91
N GLN A 312 -1.92 15.22 -10.29
CA GLN A 312 -2.55 14.95 -11.58
C GLN A 312 -3.93 14.37 -11.37
N GLY A 313 -4.95 15.11 -11.79
CA GLY A 313 -6.34 14.72 -11.75
C GLY A 313 -6.74 13.86 -12.94
N GLY A 314 -7.64 12.90 -12.69
CA GLY A 314 -8.51 12.39 -13.75
C GLY A 314 -9.41 13.51 -14.29
N GLU A 315 -9.77 14.47 -13.43
CA GLU A 315 -10.67 15.58 -13.74
C GLU A 315 -10.10 16.96 -13.44
N PRO A 316 -10.74 18.04 -13.95
CA PRO A 316 -10.36 19.38 -13.57
C PRO A 316 -10.38 19.53 -12.05
N LEU A 317 -9.25 19.90 -11.46
CA LEU A 317 -9.09 20.01 -10.01
C LEU A 317 -9.47 21.39 -9.48
N SER A 318 -10.08 22.22 -10.33
CA SER A 318 -10.55 23.55 -9.97
C SER A 318 -11.60 23.47 -8.86
N GLY A 319 -11.30 24.06 -7.71
CA GLY A 319 -12.19 24.04 -6.54
C GLY A 319 -12.04 22.81 -5.64
N VAL A 320 -11.06 21.93 -5.89
CA VAL A 320 -10.68 20.86 -4.96
C VAL A 320 -9.61 21.39 -4.02
N GLU A 321 -9.89 21.37 -2.72
CA GLU A 321 -8.93 21.70 -1.68
C GLU A 321 -8.17 20.44 -1.28
N PHE A 322 -6.84 20.52 -1.21
CA PHE A 322 -6.00 19.39 -0.84
C PHE A 322 -5.34 19.62 0.52
N ALA A 323 -5.15 18.52 1.25
CA ALA A 323 -4.34 18.50 2.46
C ALA A 323 -3.49 17.23 2.49
N VAL A 324 -2.29 17.34 3.07
CA VAL A 324 -1.42 16.20 3.33
C VAL A 324 -1.40 15.90 4.82
N GLU A 325 -1.67 14.65 5.17
CA GLU A 325 -1.36 14.13 6.49
C GLU A 325 0.06 13.59 6.49
N VAL A 326 0.88 14.06 7.44
CA VAL A 326 2.25 13.59 7.64
C VAL A 326 2.38 12.96 9.02
N ALA A 327 2.68 11.67 9.07
CA ALA A 327 2.93 10.93 10.29
C ALA A 327 4.44 10.67 10.45
N TRP A 328 5.05 11.34 11.42
CA TRP A 328 6.46 11.18 11.74
C TRP A 328 6.68 10.01 12.69
N HIS A 329 7.61 9.13 12.34
CA HIS A 329 8.01 8.00 13.15
C HIS A 329 9.48 8.12 13.52
N THR A 330 9.78 7.84 14.79
CA THR A 330 11.15 7.65 15.25
C THR A 330 11.61 6.28 14.79
N MET A 331 12.84 6.20 14.29
CA MET A 331 13.48 4.95 13.90
C MET A 331 14.44 4.52 15.02
N THR A 332 14.05 3.52 15.83
CA THR A 332 14.92 2.97 16.90
C THR A 332 15.41 1.57 16.55
N PHE A 333 16.73 1.35 16.54
CA PHE A 333 17.32 0.04 16.22
C PHE A 333 17.09 -0.97 17.35
N ASP A 334 16.40 -2.09 17.07
CA ASP A 334 16.32 -3.23 17.98
C ASP A 334 17.39 -4.27 17.60
N ALA A 335 18.51 -4.20 18.31
CA ALA A 335 19.67 -5.08 18.11
C ALA A 335 19.35 -6.59 18.25
N ARG A 336 18.22 -6.98 18.84
CA ARG A 336 17.81 -8.39 18.97
C ARG A 336 17.28 -8.97 17.67
N TRP A 337 16.64 -8.14 16.85
CA TRP A 337 16.01 -8.55 15.59
C TRP A 337 16.79 -8.07 14.36
N GLY A 338 17.77 -7.18 14.56
CA GLY A 338 18.53 -6.58 13.46
C GLY A 338 17.66 -5.65 12.61
N ASP A 339 16.62 -5.06 13.21
CA ASP A 339 15.64 -4.21 12.51
C ASP A 339 15.33 -2.94 13.32
N TYR A 340 14.90 -1.89 12.63
CA TYR A 340 14.43 -0.66 13.28
C TYR A 340 12.93 -0.77 13.55
N ARG A 341 12.55 -0.48 14.79
CA ARG A 341 11.16 -0.25 15.14
C ARG A 341 10.77 1.17 14.78
N GLN A 342 9.64 1.28 14.10
CA GLN A 342 8.94 2.52 13.83
C GLN A 342 8.00 2.79 14.99
N GLU A 343 8.22 3.89 15.69
CA GLU A 343 7.31 4.36 16.73
C GLU A 343 6.74 5.71 16.28
N LEU A 344 5.41 5.77 16.12
CA LEU A 344 4.71 6.99 15.77
C LEU A 344 5.01 8.05 16.83
N HIS A 345 5.60 9.16 16.39
CA HIS A 345 5.96 10.28 17.25
C HIS A 345 4.87 11.34 17.23
N THR A 346 4.53 11.83 16.02
CA THR A 346 3.51 12.88 15.86
C THR A 346 2.86 12.80 14.48
N ARG A 347 1.74 13.50 14.32
CA ARG A 347 0.99 13.59 13.07
C ARG A 347 0.57 15.03 12.84
N TYR A 348 0.75 15.50 11.61
CA TYR A 348 0.28 16.80 11.13
C TYR A 348 -0.73 16.59 10.02
N THR A 349 -1.73 17.47 9.94
CA THR A 349 -2.62 17.60 8.78
C THR A 349 -2.46 19.02 8.29
N LEU A 350 -1.93 19.17 7.08
CA LEU A 350 -1.50 20.45 6.55
C LEU A 350 -2.26 20.72 5.25
N PRO A 351 -2.91 21.89 5.10
CA PRO A 351 -3.43 22.29 3.80
C PRO A 351 -2.28 22.44 2.81
N LEU A 352 -2.54 22.13 1.54
CA LEU A 352 -1.58 22.31 0.46
C LEU A 352 -1.89 23.60 -0.30
N ASP A 353 -0.87 24.42 -0.50
CA ASP A 353 -0.93 25.58 -1.39
C ASP A 353 -0.74 25.08 -2.83
N THR A 354 -1.80 25.20 -3.65
CA THR A 354 -1.81 24.67 -5.02
C THR A 354 -1.65 25.75 -6.08
N VAL A 355 -0.80 25.50 -7.07
CA VAL A 355 -0.62 26.32 -8.27
C VAL A 355 -0.82 25.45 -9.50
N GLN A 356 -1.68 25.87 -10.43
CA GLN A 356 -1.85 25.17 -11.70
C GLN A 356 -0.59 25.33 -12.56
N ILE A 357 -0.03 24.23 -13.06
CA ILE A 357 1.25 24.23 -13.82
C ILE A 357 1.12 23.74 -15.26
N GLY A 358 -0.10 23.48 -15.72
CA GLY A 358 -0.38 23.01 -17.07
C GLY A 358 -1.86 23.07 -17.38
N SER A 359 -2.43 21.89 -17.66
CA SER A 359 -3.89 21.76 -17.80
C SER A 359 -4.60 22.08 -16.48
N ASP A 360 -5.92 22.23 -16.54
CA ASP A 360 -6.80 22.34 -15.36
C ASP A 360 -6.85 21.04 -14.53
N LYS A 361 -6.10 20.01 -14.91
CA LYS A 361 -5.91 18.74 -14.19
C LYS A 361 -4.54 18.62 -13.53
N GLU A 362 -3.62 19.57 -13.72
CA GLU A 362 -2.22 19.48 -13.25
C GLU A 362 -1.84 20.64 -12.34
N PHE A 363 -1.49 20.31 -11.08
CA PHE A 363 -1.18 21.30 -10.05
C PHE A 363 0.12 20.91 -9.33
N LEU A 364 0.96 21.91 -9.05
CA LEU A 364 2.00 21.80 -8.05
C LEU A 364 1.40 22.20 -6.70
N ALA A 365 1.45 21.31 -5.73
CA ALA A 365 0.92 21.50 -4.39
C ALA A 365 2.06 21.50 -3.38
N THR A 366 2.12 22.50 -2.52
CA THR A 366 3.24 22.67 -1.58
C THR A 366 2.77 22.76 -0.13
N ALA A 367 3.57 22.25 0.79
CA ALA A 367 3.40 22.46 2.23
C ALA A 367 4.75 22.54 2.93
N ARG A 368 4.75 23.27 4.05
CA ARG A 368 5.84 23.26 5.03
C ARG A 368 5.47 22.34 6.17
N VAL A 369 6.24 21.28 6.33
CA VAL A 369 5.99 20.23 7.31
C VAL A 369 6.94 20.42 8.49
N PRO A 370 6.44 20.73 9.70
CA PRO A 370 7.30 20.81 10.87
C PRO A 370 7.95 19.45 11.15
N VAL A 371 9.26 19.48 11.40
CA VAL A 371 10.00 18.29 11.85
C VAL A 371 9.91 18.23 13.38
N PRO A 372 9.67 17.05 13.99
CA PRO A 372 9.56 16.96 15.44
C PRO A 372 10.77 17.55 16.18
N GLU A 373 10.53 18.42 17.15
CA GLU A 373 11.57 18.96 18.04
C GLU A 373 12.08 17.87 19.00
N GLY A 374 13.40 17.72 19.14
CA GLY A 374 13.97 16.69 20.02
C GLY A 374 15.41 16.31 19.71
N GLU A 375 15.82 15.12 20.18
CA GLU A 375 17.15 14.58 19.91
C GLU A 375 17.41 14.43 18.40
N PRO A 376 18.61 14.80 17.92
CA PRO A 376 19.01 14.56 16.54
C PRO A 376 18.85 13.07 16.20
N GLY A 377 18.25 12.77 15.05
CA GLY A 377 17.93 11.40 14.70
C GLY A 377 17.40 11.20 13.28
N GLN A 378 17.15 9.93 12.98
CA GLN A 378 16.55 9.49 11.73
C GLN A 378 15.03 9.38 11.89
N TRP A 379 14.33 10.02 10.96
CA TRP A 379 12.89 10.14 10.96
C TRP A 379 12.32 9.55 9.67
N LEU A 380 11.19 8.86 9.80
CA LEU A 380 10.36 8.44 8.66
C LEU A 380 9.09 9.28 8.64
N ALA A 381 8.86 10.01 7.55
CA ALA A 381 7.62 10.75 7.31
C ALA A 381 6.71 9.92 6.41
N ALA A 382 5.60 9.38 6.94
CA ALA A 382 4.59 8.71 6.14
C ALA A 382 3.52 9.73 5.70
N LEU A 383 3.15 9.70 4.43
CA LEU A 383 2.29 10.68 3.77
C LEU A 383 0.94 10.08 3.38
N THR A 384 -0.14 10.82 3.62
CA THR A 384 -1.47 10.52 3.08
C THR A 384 -2.07 11.78 2.48
N LEU A 385 -2.43 11.73 1.19
CA LEU A 385 -3.10 12.82 0.51
C LEU A 385 -4.62 12.74 0.75
N THR A 386 -5.22 13.88 1.08
CA THR A 386 -6.67 14.03 1.27
C THR A 386 -7.18 15.20 0.43
N ALA A 387 -8.45 15.17 0.08
CA ALA A 387 -9.09 16.15 -0.79
C ALA A 387 -10.51 16.46 -0.34
N THR A 388 -10.94 17.70 -0.55
CA THR A 388 -12.31 18.16 -0.33
C THR A 388 -12.80 18.82 -1.62
N PRO A 389 -13.86 18.32 -2.28
CA PRO A 389 -14.68 17.16 -1.90
C PRO A 389 -13.88 15.82 -1.95
N ASP A 390 -14.39 14.78 -1.25
CA ASP A 390 -13.71 13.49 -1.05
C ASP A 390 -13.58 12.69 -2.37
N VAL A 391 -12.60 13.05 -3.19
CA VAL A 391 -12.19 12.35 -4.41
C VAL A 391 -11.18 11.25 -4.09
N ALA A 392 -11.01 10.27 -4.99
CA ALA A 392 -10.07 9.18 -4.76
C ALA A 392 -8.63 9.70 -4.87
N THR A 393 -7.85 9.65 -3.79
CA THR A 393 -6.47 10.10 -3.78
C THR A 393 -5.49 8.93 -3.78
N ARG A 394 -4.36 9.10 -4.47
CA ARG A 394 -3.24 8.15 -4.43
C ARG A 394 -1.92 8.89 -4.45
N LEU A 395 -0.98 8.48 -3.60
CA LEU A 395 0.43 8.87 -3.73
C LEU A 395 1.24 7.73 -4.34
N THR A 396 2.10 8.04 -5.30
CA THR A 396 3.08 7.09 -5.87
C THR A 396 4.15 6.74 -4.84
N GLU A 397 4.62 7.76 -4.11
CA GLU A 397 5.55 7.65 -3.01
C GLU A 397 4.85 8.06 -1.72
N ARG A 398 4.83 7.15 -0.74
CA ARG A 398 4.05 7.31 0.50
C ARG A 398 4.89 7.69 1.70
N ASP A 399 6.21 7.79 1.53
CA ASP A 399 7.09 8.20 2.61
C ASP A 399 8.38 8.81 2.07
N PHE A 400 9.07 9.52 2.96
CA PHE A 400 10.47 9.88 2.80
C PHE A 400 11.18 9.79 4.16
N LYS A 401 12.51 9.66 4.11
CA LYS A 401 13.35 9.57 5.30
C LYS A 401 14.17 10.84 5.45
N LEU A 402 14.23 11.38 6.65
CA LEU A 402 14.98 12.58 6.98
C LEU A 402 16.02 12.25 8.06
N SER A 403 17.25 12.70 7.87
CA SER A 403 18.23 12.80 8.94
C SER A 403 18.34 14.24 9.39
N THR A 404 17.91 14.53 10.62
CA THR A 404 18.08 15.87 11.21
C THR A 404 19.55 16.17 11.57
N VAL A 405 20.39 15.12 11.63
CA VAL A 405 21.83 15.24 11.88
C VAL A 405 22.58 15.72 10.63
N THR A 406 22.30 15.11 9.48
CA THR A 406 22.96 15.48 8.21
C THR A 406 22.20 16.55 7.43
N GLY A 407 20.98 16.87 7.84
CA GLY A 407 20.07 17.77 7.13
C GLY A 407 19.56 17.23 5.79
N GLY A 408 19.79 15.93 5.51
CA GLY A 408 19.51 15.32 4.21
C GLY A 408 18.25 14.45 4.18
N ILE A 409 17.59 14.41 3.02
CA ILE A 409 16.58 13.41 2.68
C ILE A 409 17.31 12.15 2.19
N LEU A 410 17.18 11.06 2.93
CA LEU A 410 17.92 9.82 2.66
C LEU A 410 17.29 9.04 1.51
N GLY A 411 18.12 8.52 0.60
CA GLY A 411 17.69 7.61 -0.46
C GLY A 411 17.05 8.25 -1.71
N ARG A 412 17.21 9.56 -1.91
CA ARG A 412 16.83 10.26 -3.17
C ARG A 412 18.06 10.81 -3.89
N GLU A 413 18.11 10.65 -5.22
CA GLU A 413 19.15 11.23 -6.09
C GLU A 413 19.06 12.77 -6.08
N GLY A 414 20.20 13.47 -5.99
CA GLY A 414 20.27 14.94 -6.04
C GLY A 414 20.84 15.64 -4.79
N ALA A 415 21.33 14.89 -3.79
CA ALA A 415 22.11 15.43 -2.68
C ALA A 415 23.52 15.89 -3.16
N PRO A 416 24.25 16.77 -2.43
CA PRO A 416 25.59 17.26 -2.79
C PRO A 416 26.54 16.14 -3.25
N GLU A 417 27.52 16.42 -4.13
CA GLU A 417 28.39 15.42 -4.80
C GLU A 417 28.82 14.33 -3.81
N ALA A 418 28.17 13.17 -3.92
CA ALA A 418 28.37 12.06 -2.99
C ALA A 418 29.66 11.34 -3.35
N LEU A 419 30.49 11.06 -2.34
CA LEU A 419 31.64 10.18 -2.46
C LEU A 419 31.17 8.74 -2.71
N ARG A 420 31.55 8.16 -3.85
CA ARG A 420 31.17 6.80 -4.24
C ARG A 420 32.33 5.84 -4.12
N VAL A 421 32.13 4.77 -3.34
CA VAL A 421 33.17 3.81 -2.98
C VAL A 421 32.75 2.40 -3.33
N CYS A 422 33.67 1.63 -3.91
CA CYS A 422 33.41 0.28 -4.37
C CYS A 422 34.46 -0.72 -3.88
N SER A 423 33.97 -1.91 -3.49
CA SER A 423 34.79 -3.12 -3.29
C SER A 423 34.47 -4.12 -4.39
N TYR A 424 35.50 -4.64 -5.06
CA TYR A 424 35.28 -5.59 -6.15
C TYR A 424 36.43 -6.58 -6.35
N ASN A 425 36.17 -7.86 -6.06
CA ASN A 425 37.07 -8.94 -6.46
C ASN A 425 36.96 -9.14 -7.99
N ILE A 426 38.06 -8.92 -8.71
CA ILE A 426 38.08 -8.82 -10.18
C ILE A 426 38.57 -10.09 -10.88
N LEU A 427 38.80 -11.17 -10.13
CA LEU A 427 39.19 -12.49 -10.63
C LEU A 427 40.35 -12.43 -11.64
N GLY A 428 41.49 -11.85 -11.26
CA GLY A 428 42.68 -11.74 -12.10
C GLY A 428 42.50 -10.92 -13.38
N PHE A 429 41.39 -10.18 -13.53
CA PHE A 429 40.92 -9.64 -14.80
C PHE A 429 40.71 -10.74 -15.87
N GLU A 430 40.35 -11.97 -15.46
CA GLU A 430 40.18 -13.15 -16.33
C GLU A 430 38.81 -13.21 -17.01
N GLY A 431 37.78 -12.78 -16.29
CA GLY A 431 36.37 -13.00 -16.60
C GLY A 431 35.91 -14.42 -16.27
N TYR A 432 34.61 -14.59 -16.06
CA TYR A 432 34.02 -15.84 -15.61
C TYR A 432 32.91 -16.33 -16.54
N PRO A 433 32.98 -17.54 -17.12
CA PRO A 433 34.14 -18.44 -17.15
C PRO A 433 35.30 -17.88 -17.99
N MET A 434 36.53 -18.31 -17.69
CA MET A 434 37.75 -17.79 -18.34
C MET A 434 37.84 -18.08 -19.85
N GLN A 435 37.32 -19.23 -20.31
CA GLN A 435 37.53 -19.71 -21.68
C GLN A 435 36.80 -18.86 -22.75
N PRO A 436 35.48 -18.54 -22.61
CA PRO A 436 34.82 -17.59 -23.50
C PRO A 436 35.45 -16.20 -23.46
N THR A 437 35.83 -15.73 -22.26
CA THR A 437 36.44 -14.41 -22.07
C THR A 437 37.77 -14.27 -22.81
N THR A 438 38.63 -15.30 -22.75
CA THR A 438 39.94 -15.29 -23.42
C THR A 438 39.81 -15.22 -24.94
N THR A 439 38.80 -15.86 -25.51
CA THR A 439 38.49 -15.77 -26.94
C THR A 439 38.14 -14.33 -27.35
N TYR A 440 37.38 -13.63 -26.50
CA TYR A 440 36.90 -12.27 -26.78
C TYR A 440 37.96 -11.19 -26.50
N LEU A 441 38.61 -11.23 -25.32
CA LEU A 441 39.53 -10.20 -24.83
C LEU A 441 41.01 -10.49 -25.15
N GLY A 442 41.35 -11.68 -25.62
CA GLY A 442 42.74 -12.11 -25.81
C GLY A 442 43.42 -12.50 -24.50
N GLY A 443 44.75 -12.66 -24.55
CA GLY A 443 45.57 -13.00 -23.38
C GLY A 443 45.70 -11.86 -22.37
N MET A 444 46.46 -12.09 -21.28
CA MET A 444 46.58 -11.12 -20.18
C MET A 444 47.33 -9.83 -20.53
N GLU A 445 48.19 -9.87 -21.53
CA GLU A 445 48.94 -8.69 -21.96
C GLU A 445 48.21 -7.91 -23.08
N ASP A 446 47.11 -8.45 -23.59
CA ASP A 446 46.36 -7.89 -24.72
C ASP A 446 45.74 -6.53 -24.34
N VAL A 447 45.91 -5.55 -25.22
CA VAL A 447 45.38 -4.20 -25.02
C VAL A 447 43.85 -4.17 -24.94
N ARG A 448 43.17 -5.12 -25.60
CA ARG A 448 41.71 -5.25 -25.53
C ARG A 448 41.24 -5.53 -24.11
N ARG A 449 41.94 -6.40 -23.37
CA ARG A 449 41.64 -6.72 -21.97
C ARG A 449 41.84 -5.50 -21.07
N VAL A 450 42.94 -4.77 -21.23
CA VAL A 450 43.20 -3.53 -20.50
C VAL A 450 42.09 -2.50 -20.75
N ASN A 451 41.73 -2.27 -22.01
CA ASN A 451 40.69 -1.32 -22.37
C ASN A 451 39.31 -1.74 -21.85
N HIS A 452 39.00 -3.03 -21.93
CA HIS A 452 37.77 -3.61 -21.40
C HIS A 452 37.65 -3.35 -19.90
N TYR A 453 38.63 -3.74 -19.09
CA TYR A 453 38.54 -3.55 -17.65
C TYR A 453 38.66 -2.10 -17.21
N ALA A 454 39.38 -1.24 -17.95
CA ALA A 454 39.31 0.20 -17.74
C ALA A 454 37.90 0.75 -18.00
N HIS A 455 37.17 0.19 -18.98
CA HIS A 455 35.77 0.55 -19.22
C HIS A 455 34.85 0.01 -18.12
N VAL A 456 34.97 -1.26 -17.75
CA VAL A 456 34.18 -1.90 -16.66
C VAL A 456 34.29 -1.12 -15.35
N LEU A 457 35.52 -0.78 -14.94
CA LEU A 457 35.72 -0.02 -13.71
C LEU A 457 35.17 1.41 -13.82
N ARG A 458 35.25 2.03 -15.01
CA ARG A 458 34.63 3.33 -15.27
C ARG A 458 33.11 3.29 -15.16
N THR A 459 32.45 2.23 -15.65
CA THR A 459 30.99 2.12 -15.61
C THR A 459 30.42 1.92 -14.21
N LEU A 460 31.25 1.55 -13.23
CA LEU A 460 30.85 1.54 -11.82
C LEU A 460 30.67 2.96 -11.26
N ASP A 461 31.22 3.96 -11.94
CA ASP A 461 31.07 5.39 -11.62
C ASP A 461 31.38 5.71 -10.15
N CYS A 462 32.48 5.12 -9.66
CA CYS A 462 32.98 5.28 -8.30
C CYS A 462 34.27 6.11 -8.28
N ASP A 463 34.42 6.92 -7.24
CA ASP A 463 35.59 7.76 -7.00
C ASP A 463 36.75 6.98 -6.37
N ILE A 464 36.41 5.93 -5.62
CA ILE A 464 37.36 5.02 -4.98
C ILE A 464 36.92 3.59 -5.28
N ILE A 465 37.81 2.78 -5.86
CA ILE A 465 37.57 1.35 -6.09
C ILE A 465 38.71 0.54 -5.50
N GLY A 466 38.43 -0.25 -4.47
CA GLY A 466 39.32 -1.28 -3.98
C GLY A 466 39.09 -2.58 -4.74
N ILE A 467 40.14 -3.08 -5.37
CA ILE A 467 40.10 -4.36 -6.09
C ILE A 467 40.84 -5.47 -5.33
N GLN A 468 40.28 -6.67 -5.39
CA GLN A 468 40.92 -7.91 -4.93
C GLN A 468 41.17 -8.82 -6.13
N GLU A 469 42.16 -9.71 -6.02
CA GLU A 469 42.62 -10.57 -7.12
C GLU A 469 42.93 -9.78 -8.41
N GLY A 470 43.69 -8.71 -8.32
CA GLY A 470 44.31 -8.12 -9.52
C GLY A 470 45.29 -9.08 -10.20
N HIS A 471 45.78 -8.72 -11.37
CA HIS A 471 46.86 -9.46 -12.05
C HIS A 471 48.24 -8.92 -11.68
N SER A 472 48.98 -8.26 -12.59
CA SER A 472 50.28 -7.71 -12.28
C SER A 472 50.13 -6.23 -11.92
N VAL A 473 51.05 -5.72 -11.09
CA VAL A 473 51.12 -4.28 -10.82
C VAL A 473 51.21 -3.48 -12.13
N GLU A 474 51.89 -4.02 -13.14
CA GLU A 474 52.01 -3.38 -14.45
C GLU A 474 50.68 -3.33 -15.21
N MET A 475 49.89 -4.41 -15.19
CA MET A 475 48.55 -4.40 -15.80
C MET A 475 47.63 -3.41 -15.09
N MET A 476 47.64 -3.38 -13.75
CA MET A 476 46.84 -2.42 -12.98
C MET A 476 47.25 -0.97 -13.28
N LYS A 477 48.56 -0.68 -13.43
CA LYS A 477 49.05 0.64 -13.87
C LYS A 477 48.53 1.01 -15.26
N ARG A 478 48.56 0.08 -16.22
CA ARG A 478 48.02 0.31 -17.56
C ARG A 478 46.53 0.63 -17.52
N ILE A 479 45.75 -0.09 -16.71
CA ILE A 479 44.32 0.19 -16.50
C ILE A 479 44.12 1.58 -15.88
N ALA A 480 44.89 1.93 -14.84
CA ALA A 480 44.83 3.24 -14.18
C ALA A 480 45.11 4.39 -15.17
N LEU A 481 46.13 4.23 -16.01
CA LEU A 481 46.48 5.21 -17.06
C LEU A 481 45.35 5.34 -18.09
N THR A 482 44.81 4.23 -18.60
CA THR A 482 43.70 4.24 -19.57
C THR A 482 42.41 4.82 -18.98
N TRP A 483 42.18 4.65 -17.68
CA TRP A 483 41.02 5.20 -16.97
C TRP A 483 41.25 6.60 -16.40
N ASN A 484 42.48 7.12 -16.44
CA ASN A 484 42.86 8.38 -15.79
C ASN A 484 42.51 8.39 -14.29
N ARG A 485 43.11 7.45 -13.55
CA ARG A 485 42.98 7.32 -12.10
C ARG A 485 44.35 7.15 -11.44
N ASN A 486 44.45 7.57 -10.19
CA ASN A 486 45.56 7.21 -9.33
C ASN A 486 45.45 5.74 -8.92
N LEU A 487 46.59 5.10 -8.63
CA LEU A 487 46.67 3.70 -8.23
C LEU A 487 47.61 3.52 -7.05
N VAL A 488 47.13 2.85 -6.00
CA VAL A 488 47.96 2.24 -4.96
C VAL A 488 47.89 0.73 -5.13
N ALA A 489 48.99 0.10 -5.51
CA ALA A 489 49.04 -1.35 -5.73
C ALA A 489 49.62 -2.07 -4.50
N PHE A 490 48.99 -3.18 -4.13
CA PHE A 490 49.39 -4.02 -3.00
C PHE A 490 49.90 -5.38 -3.53
N PRO A 491 51.21 -5.66 -3.42
CA PRO A 491 51.77 -6.88 -3.96
C PRO A 491 51.39 -8.11 -3.11
N SER A 492 51.37 -9.28 -3.76
CA SER A 492 51.03 -10.56 -3.14
C SER A 492 52.24 -11.47 -3.02
N ALA A 493 52.28 -12.32 -1.98
CA ALA A 493 53.19 -13.46 -1.93
C ALA A 493 52.71 -14.61 -2.84
N THR A 494 51.43 -14.59 -3.20
CA THR A 494 50.76 -15.52 -4.13
C THR A 494 50.47 -14.82 -5.46
N ARG A 495 49.57 -15.38 -6.28
CA ARG A 495 49.17 -14.81 -7.57
C ARG A 495 48.03 -13.78 -7.47
N PHE A 496 47.60 -13.41 -6.27
CA PHE A 496 46.38 -12.62 -6.03
C PHE A 496 46.68 -11.26 -5.36
N PRO A 497 47.36 -10.31 -6.04
CA PRO A 497 47.53 -8.96 -5.53
C PRO A 497 46.22 -8.18 -5.56
N GLY A 498 46.25 -6.94 -5.08
CA GLY A 498 45.13 -6.02 -5.16
C GLY A 498 45.58 -4.58 -5.25
N GLY A 499 44.65 -3.65 -5.07
CA GLY A 499 44.95 -2.24 -5.13
C GLY A 499 43.75 -1.34 -4.88
N ILE A 500 44.00 -0.04 -4.86
CA ILE A 500 42.99 1.01 -4.79
C ILE A 500 43.18 1.92 -5.99
N PHE A 501 42.16 2.03 -6.83
CA PHE A 501 42.03 3.08 -7.83
C PHE A 501 41.28 4.26 -7.23
N THR A 502 41.71 5.49 -7.51
CA THR A 502 41.01 6.66 -6.99
C THR A 502 41.14 7.90 -7.88
N ALA A 503 40.12 8.76 -7.86
CA ALA A 503 40.15 10.09 -8.45
C ALA A 503 40.96 11.10 -7.60
N TYR A 504 41.17 10.81 -6.32
CA TYR A 504 41.77 11.74 -5.36
C TYR A 504 43.30 11.61 -5.26
N PRO A 505 44.01 12.69 -4.87
CA PRO A 505 45.44 12.61 -4.58
C PRO A 505 45.76 11.59 -3.48
N VAL A 506 46.77 10.76 -3.73
CA VAL A 506 47.31 9.83 -2.74
C VAL A 506 48.42 10.53 -1.95
N LEU A 507 48.19 10.72 -0.64
CA LEU A 507 49.14 11.34 0.27
C LEU A 507 50.13 10.33 0.84
N GLU A 508 49.66 9.12 1.13
CA GLU A 508 50.45 8.05 1.74
C GLU A 508 49.91 6.69 1.32
N SER A 509 50.76 5.66 1.29
CA SER A 509 50.32 4.27 1.20
C SER A 509 51.10 3.39 2.17
N ARG A 510 50.45 2.35 2.69
CA ARG A 510 51.03 1.35 3.59
C ARG A 510 50.69 -0.05 3.11
N VAL A 511 51.65 -0.96 3.22
CA VAL A 511 51.50 -2.39 2.91
C VAL A 511 51.65 -3.16 4.22
N PHE A 512 50.71 -4.06 4.51
CA PHE A 512 50.66 -4.82 5.76
C PHE A 512 51.13 -6.27 5.61
N ASN A 513 51.61 -6.65 4.43
CA ASN A 513 52.11 -7.98 4.11
C ASN A 513 53.50 -7.94 3.45
N HIS A 514 54.14 -9.11 3.38
CA HIS A 514 55.43 -9.29 2.69
C HIS A 514 55.28 -10.17 1.45
N ALA A 515 55.43 -9.59 0.26
CA ALA A 515 55.23 -10.25 -1.05
C ALA A 515 56.35 -11.23 -1.51
N GLY A 516 57.03 -11.88 -0.56
CA GLY A 516 58.12 -12.82 -0.85
C GLY A 516 57.64 -14.28 -0.95
N PRO A 517 58.35 -15.15 -1.69
CA PRO A 517 57.97 -16.56 -1.87
C PRO A 517 57.95 -17.35 -0.54
N ALA A 518 58.70 -16.92 0.46
CA ALA A 518 58.68 -17.52 1.80
C ALA A 518 57.36 -17.28 2.55
N ASN A 519 56.56 -16.28 2.16
CA ASN A 519 55.39 -15.82 2.92
C ASN A 519 54.05 -16.30 2.34
N GLN A 520 54.07 -17.32 1.46
CA GLN A 520 52.86 -17.84 0.81
C GLN A 520 51.84 -18.46 1.77
N ARG A 521 52.25 -18.75 3.01
CA ARG A 521 51.42 -19.33 4.08
C ARG A 521 51.29 -18.44 5.31
N GLU A 522 51.83 -17.23 5.23
CA GLU A 522 51.72 -16.25 6.32
C GLU A 522 50.41 -15.46 6.19
N PRO A 523 49.92 -14.83 7.28
CA PRO A 523 48.77 -13.93 7.22
C PRO A 523 48.92 -12.88 6.11
N PHE A 524 47.84 -12.64 5.38
CA PHE A 524 47.80 -11.76 4.20
C PHE A 524 48.79 -12.14 3.09
N SER A 525 49.03 -13.44 2.89
CA SER A 525 49.78 -13.94 1.73
C SER A 525 49.16 -13.52 0.38
N ARG A 526 47.84 -13.27 0.35
CA ARG A 526 47.12 -12.59 -0.73
C ARG A 526 47.51 -11.12 -0.76
N PHE A 527 46.92 -10.23 0.04
CA PHE A 527 47.48 -8.90 0.33
C PHE A 527 46.70 -8.20 1.45
N ALA A 528 47.30 -7.15 2.01
CA ALA A 528 46.60 -6.14 2.80
C ALA A 528 47.35 -4.81 2.74
N GLY A 529 46.63 -3.69 2.67
CA GLY A 529 47.24 -2.37 2.69
C GLY A 529 46.23 -1.24 2.84
N ALA A 530 46.75 -0.02 2.90
CA ALA A 530 45.95 1.18 3.03
C ALA A 530 46.50 2.34 2.20
N ALA A 531 45.63 3.26 1.80
CA ALA A 531 45.97 4.53 1.17
C ALA A 531 45.36 5.69 1.97
N LEU A 532 46.15 6.72 2.23
CA LEU A 532 45.67 8.00 2.76
C LEU A 532 45.40 8.92 1.58
N LEU A 533 44.14 9.34 1.44
CA LEU A 533 43.67 10.18 0.34
C LEU A 533 43.38 11.58 0.85
N ASP A 534 43.54 12.56 -0.05
CA ASP A 534 43.04 13.93 0.12
C ASP A 534 41.69 14.06 -0.60
N VAL A 535 40.60 13.98 0.16
CA VAL A 535 39.24 14.17 -0.34
C VAL A 535 38.81 15.57 0.07
N GLU A 536 38.88 16.49 -0.90
CA GLU A 536 38.46 17.89 -0.73
C GLU A 536 39.13 18.62 0.45
N GLY A 537 40.42 18.37 0.68
CA GLY A 537 41.19 18.98 1.77
C GLY A 537 41.10 18.21 3.09
N GLN A 538 40.31 17.14 3.15
CA GLN A 538 40.19 16.25 4.31
C GLN A 538 40.87 14.89 4.05
N ARG A 539 41.39 14.30 5.13
CA ARG A 539 42.14 13.05 5.07
C ARG A 539 41.23 11.84 5.22
N LEU A 540 41.24 10.93 4.25
CA LEU A 540 40.51 9.66 4.31
C LEU A 540 41.47 8.48 4.24
N TRP A 541 41.44 7.59 5.23
CA TRP A 541 42.08 6.28 5.10
C TRP A 541 41.18 5.30 4.37
N VAL A 542 41.69 4.65 3.32
CA VAL A 542 41.04 3.53 2.65
C VAL A 542 41.90 2.30 2.84
N VAL A 543 41.37 1.30 3.54
CA VAL A 543 42.02 0.00 3.79
C VAL A 543 41.41 -1.02 2.84
N ASN A 544 42.26 -1.77 2.13
CA ASN A 544 41.85 -2.85 1.24
C ASN A 544 42.65 -4.11 1.54
N PHE A 545 41.98 -5.26 1.61
CA PHE A 545 42.63 -6.55 1.79
C PHE A 545 41.85 -7.69 1.14
N HIS A 546 42.51 -8.83 1.03
CA HIS A 546 41.89 -10.08 0.64
C HIS A 546 42.27 -11.17 1.64
N ALA A 547 41.29 -11.59 2.45
CA ALA A 547 41.48 -12.57 3.51
C ALA A 547 41.70 -13.99 2.98
N TRP A 548 42.21 -14.87 3.84
CA TRP A 548 42.41 -16.28 3.51
C TRP A 548 41.07 -17.04 3.32
N PRO A 549 40.91 -17.85 2.25
CA PRO A 549 39.60 -18.39 1.87
C PRO A 549 39.14 -19.61 2.68
N HIS A 550 40.04 -20.49 3.11
CA HIS A 550 39.68 -21.84 3.58
C HIS A 550 40.13 -22.18 5.00
N ASP A 551 40.74 -21.24 5.72
CA ASP A 551 41.33 -21.45 7.05
C ASP A 551 40.81 -20.37 7.99
N GLU A 552 39.96 -20.76 8.93
CA GLU A 552 39.36 -19.84 9.89
C GLU A 552 40.37 -19.35 10.94
N GLU A 553 41.30 -20.20 11.39
CA GLU A 553 42.35 -19.79 12.34
C GLU A 553 43.27 -18.75 11.71
N MET A 554 43.60 -18.92 10.43
CA MET A 554 44.32 -17.92 9.65
C MET A 554 43.53 -16.60 9.57
N ARG A 555 42.23 -16.64 9.27
CA ARG A 555 41.39 -15.42 9.25
C ARG A 555 41.30 -14.74 10.61
N VAL A 556 41.30 -15.48 11.72
CA VAL A 556 41.38 -14.90 13.07
C VAL A 556 42.72 -14.18 13.28
N ALA A 557 43.83 -14.78 12.87
CA ALA A 557 45.13 -14.13 12.93
C ALA A 557 45.21 -12.86 12.07
N GLU A 558 44.69 -12.92 10.84
CA GLU A 558 44.58 -11.80 9.92
C GLU A 558 43.70 -10.67 10.47
N ALA A 559 42.53 -10.98 11.03
CA ALA A 559 41.63 -10.00 11.65
C ALA A 559 42.30 -9.26 12.80
N ASN A 560 43.05 -9.97 13.67
CA ASN A 560 43.79 -9.35 14.77
C ASN A 560 44.92 -8.42 14.28
N ILE A 561 45.57 -8.76 13.17
CA ILE A 561 46.59 -7.90 12.55
C ILE A 561 45.94 -6.63 12.00
N ILE A 562 44.85 -6.76 11.24
CA ILE A 562 44.11 -5.61 10.69
C ILE A 562 43.56 -4.71 11.79
N GLY A 563 43.00 -5.26 12.86
CA GLY A 563 42.50 -4.47 13.98
C GLY A 563 43.57 -3.59 14.62
N ARG A 564 44.81 -4.09 14.76
CA ARG A 564 45.94 -3.28 15.25
C ARG A 564 46.29 -2.15 14.29
N HIS A 565 46.39 -2.42 13.00
CA HIS A 565 46.68 -1.39 12.01
C HIS A 565 45.57 -0.34 11.92
N ILE A 566 44.30 -0.74 11.90
CA ILE A 566 43.17 0.20 11.90
C ILE A 566 43.23 1.13 13.11
N LYS A 567 43.52 0.59 14.31
CA LYS A 567 43.68 1.41 15.51
C LYS A 567 44.79 2.45 15.37
N GLU A 568 45.91 2.09 14.74
CA GLU A 568 47.01 3.03 14.46
C GLU A 568 46.60 4.10 13.44
N LEU A 569 45.88 3.71 12.38
CA LEU A 569 45.45 4.61 11.31
C LEU A 569 44.38 5.59 11.79
N LEU A 570 43.45 5.16 12.66
CA LEU A 570 42.42 6.02 13.26
C LEU A 570 43.02 7.15 14.11
N ASN A 571 44.24 6.98 14.64
CA ASN A 571 44.96 8.06 15.34
C ASN A 571 45.47 9.15 14.37
N VAL A 572 45.53 8.87 13.07
CA VAL A 572 45.99 9.82 12.04
C VAL A 572 44.83 10.56 11.39
N SER A 573 43.75 9.84 11.07
CA SER A 573 42.49 10.43 10.62
C SER A 573 41.32 9.63 11.17
N PRO A 574 40.27 10.30 11.69
CA PRO A 574 39.08 9.60 12.16
C PRO A 574 38.17 9.15 11.00
N ASN A 575 38.39 9.64 9.77
CA ASN A 575 37.63 9.24 8.59
C ASN A 575 38.31 8.04 7.93
N MET A 576 37.60 6.90 7.90
CA MET A 576 38.13 5.65 7.38
C MET A 576 37.08 4.79 6.68
N ILE A 577 37.50 4.15 5.60
CA ILE A 577 36.77 3.09 4.92
C ILE A 577 37.63 1.83 4.90
N VAL A 578 37.04 0.70 5.28
CA VAL A 578 37.67 -0.62 5.23
C VAL A 578 36.84 -1.50 4.31
N LEU A 579 37.45 -1.97 3.23
CA LEU A 579 36.77 -2.75 2.19
C LEU A 579 37.61 -3.95 1.77
N GLY A 580 37.00 -4.91 1.10
CA GLY A 580 37.71 -6.13 0.71
C GLY A 580 36.81 -7.31 0.41
N ASP A 581 37.45 -8.40 0.01
CA ASP A 581 36.92 -9.76 0.08
C ASP A 581 37.39 -10.36 1.41
N PHE A 582 36.44 -10.50 2.33
CA PHE A 582 36.68 -10.94 3.69
C PHE A 582 36.72 -12.47 3.80
N ASN A 583 36.37 -13.21 2.74
CA ASN A 583 36.15 -14.65 2.75
C ASN A 583 35.35 -15.14 3.96
N SER A 584 34.47 -14.27 4.48
CA SER A 584 33.65 -14.50 5.67
C SER A 584 32.45 -13.57 5.67
N SER A 585 31.33 -14.09 6.18
CA SER A 585 30.08 -13.34 6.33
C SER A 585 30.14 -12.40 7.55
N VAL A 586 29.15 -11.52 7.66
CA VAL A 586 28.88 -10.75 8.89
C VAL A 586 28.77 -11.70 10.09
N GLY A 587 29.35 -11.34 11.23
CA GLY A 587 29.57 -12.20 12.40
C GLY A 587 30.90 -12.97 12.41
N GLY A 588 31.64 -12.98 11.30
CA GLY A 588 32.97 -13.60 11.19
C GLY A 588 34.07 -12.88 11.98
N PRO A 589 35.32 -13.40 11.96
CA PRO A 589 36.44 -12.83 12.72
C PRO A 589 36.69 -11.33 12.46
N PHE A 590 36.67 -10.92 11.20
CA PHE A 590 36.88 -9.52 10.82
C PHE A 590 35.71 -8.62 11.26
N ASP A 591 34.45 -9.02 11.02
CA ASP A 591 33.28 -8.24 11.46
C ASP A 591 33.34 -7.95 12.96
N ARG A 592 33.66 -8.96 13.78
CA ARG A 592 33.83 -8.79 15.23
C ARG A 592 34.89 -7.74 15.57
N VAL A 593 36.09 -7.88 15.02
CA VAL A 593 37.20 -6.93 15.29
C VAL A 593 36.87 -5.51 14.83
N LEU A 594 36.25 -5.36 13.66
CA LEU A 594 35.91 -4.04 13.12
C LEU A 594 34.80 -3.37 13.93
N ARG A 595 33.78 -4.12 14.35
CA ARG A 595 32.70 -3.62 15.20
C ARG A 595 33.17 -3.27 16.60
N ASP A 596 34.11 -4.04 17.16
CA ASP A 596 34.74 -3.73 18.46
C ASP A 596 35.52 -2.40 18.40
N LEU A 597 35.99 -2.00 17.21
CA LEU A 597 36.62 -0.71 16.95
C LEU A 597 35.60 0.39 16.56
N GLY A 598 34.31 0.08 16.57
CA GLY A 598 33.22 1.01 16.26
C GLY A 598 32.93 1.19 14.76
N LEU A 599 33.60 0.46 13.87
CA LEU A 599 33.29 0.54 12.44
C LEU A 599 31.96 -0.17 12.14
N VAL A 600 31.23 0.37 11.17
CA VAL A 600 29.90 -0.11 10.79
C VAL A 600 29.94 -0.69 9.38
N ASN A 601 29.52 -1.94 9.21
CA ASN A 601 29.30 -2.53 7.90
C ASN A 601 28.09 -1.86 7.24
N VAL A 602 28.30 -1.22 6.08
CA VAL A 602 27.25 -0.47 5.39
C VAL A 602 26.15 -1.39 4.87
N MET A 603 26.48 -2.57 4.36
CA MET A 603 25.49 -3.54 3.88
C MET A 603 24.70 -4.18 5.04
N ALA A 604 25.22 -4.13 6.26
CA ALA A 604 24.50 -4.59 7.45
C ALA A 604 23.51 -3.55 8.00
N LEU A 605 23.44 -2.34 7.42
CA LEU A 605 22.38 -1.39 7.73
C LEU A 605 21.06 -1.95 7.19
N SER A 606 20.03 -2.00 8.03
CA SER A 606 18.78 -2.70 7.72
C SER A 606 18.02 -2.13 6.51
N TRP A 607 18.21 -0.85 6.20
CA TRP A 607 17.60 -0.19 5.05
C TRP A 607 18.35 -0.44 3.73
N ILE A 608 19.53 -1.07 3.79
CA ILE A 608 20.29 -1.56 2.62
C ILE A 608 20.14 -3.08 2.49
N GLY A 609 20.43 -3.80 3.57
CA GLY A 609 20.34 -5.26 3.65
C GLY A 609 21.54 -5.99 3.05
N ILE A 610 21.95 -7.07 3.73
CA ILE A 610 23.04 -7.94 3.28
C ILE A 610 22.58 -8.72 2.05
N GLN A 611 23.37 -8.69 0.99
CA GLN A 611 23.09 -9.37 -0.26
C GLN A 611 24.29 -10.23 -0.67
N PRO A 612 24.06 -11.39 -1.32
CA PRO A 612 25.14 -12.19 -1.87
C PRO A 612 25.98 -11.40 -2.87
N THR A 613 27.30 -11.56 -2.77
CA THR A 613 28.31 -10.93 -3.61
C THR A 613 28.97 -11.93 -4.55
N VAL A 614 28.80 -13.24 -4.35
CA VAL A 614 29.27 -14.27 -5.29
C VAL A 614 28.20 -14.56 -6.35
N VAL A 615 28.62 -14.63 -7.61
CA VAL A 615 27.74 -14.95 -8.76
C VAL A 615 26.98 -16.26 -8.49
N GLY A 616 25.66 -16.23 -8.75
CA GLY A 616 24.77 -17.35 -8.42
C GLY A 616 24.27 -17.36 -6.95
N GLY A 617 24.53 -16.30 -6.19
CA GLY A 617 23.88 -16.05 -4.90
C GLY A 617 24.43 -16.87 -3.73
N GLN A 618 25.69 -17.34 -3.82
CA GLN A 618 26.22 -18.35 -2.89
C GLN A 618 26.64 -17.80 -1.53
N ALA A 619 27.22 -16.59 -1.48
CA ALA A 619 27.75 -16.01 -0.26
C ALA A 619 27.83 -14.48 -0.32
N ALA A 620 27.80 -13.83 0.84
CA ALA A 620 28.00 -12.39 1.03
C ALA A 620 29.31 -12.16 1.80
N ILE A 621 30.41 -12.07 1.06
CA ILE A 621 31.78 -12.06 1.61
C ILE A 621 32.57 -10.81 1.26
N ASP A 622 32.06 -9.97 0.35
CA ASP A 622 32.62 -8.66 0.05
C ASP A 622 31.88 -7.61 0.87
N HIS A 623 32.63 -6.79 1.61
CA HIS A 623 32.05 -5.83 2.56
C HIS A 623 32.72 -4.47 2.47
N ILE A 624 31.97 -3.43 2.84
CA ILE A 624 32.48 -2.07 3.06
C ILE A 624 32.06 -1.63 4.47
N TYR A 625 33.05 -1.32 5.29
CA TYR A 625 32.89 -0.75 6.62
C TYR A 625 33.33 0.71 6.61
N VAL A 626 32.64 1.52 7.39
CA VAL A 626 32.95 2.94 7.56
C VAL A 626 33.19 3.25 9.02
N SER A 627 34.09 4.21 9.29
CA SER A 627 34.33 4.73 10.64
C SER A 627 33.07 5.36 11.24
N PRO A 628 32.96 5.45 12.58
CA PRO A 628 31.87 6.17 13.24
C PRO A 628 31.62 7.57 12.67
N ASN A 629 32.67 8.31 12.32
CA ASN A 629 32.56 9.65 11.75
C ASN A 629 31.91 9.72 10.37
N LEU A 630 31.80 8.60 9.67
CA LEU A 630 31.26 8.53 8.31
C LEU A 630 29.90 7.82 8.26
N VAL A 631 29.47 7.16 9.33
CA VAL A 631 28.27 6.32 9.31
C VAL A 631 27.01 7.13 9.03
N GLU A 632 26.89 8.33 9.62
CA GLU A 632 25.72 9.19 9.48
C GLU A 632 25.60 9.77 8.07
N TYR A 633 26.70 9.79 7.33
CA TYR A 633 26.78 10.35 5.99
C TYR A 633 26.46 9.33 4.87
N VAL A 634 26.33 8.05 5.21
CA VAL A 634 25.96 6.99 4.25
C VAL A 634 24.57 7.26 3.67
N GLN A 635 24.50 7.42 2.35
CA GLN A 635 23.26 7.67 1.60
C GLN A 635 22.67 6.40 1.01
N SER A 636 23.53 5.52 0.48
CA SER A 636 23.11 4.27 -0.14
C SER A 636 24.19 3.19 -0.07
N GLY A 637 23.75 1.95 -0.18
CA GLY A 637 24.61 0.78 -0.40
C GLY A 637 23.89 -0.21 -1.29
N ARG A 638 24.60 -0.83 -2.23
CA ARG A 638 24.01 -1.75 -3.20
C ARG A 638 25.02 -2.74 -3.77
N ILE A 639 24.51 -3.85 -4.28
CA ILE A 639 25.26 -4.75 -5.16
C ILE A 639 24.99 -4.34 -6.60
N HIS A 640 26.05 -4.07 -7.37
CA HIS A 640 25.92 -3.68 -8.77
C HIS A 640 25.64 -4.92 -9.66
N LYS A 641 24.47 -4.94 -10.31
CA LYS A 641 23.98 -6.06 -11.14
C LYS A 641 23.81 -5.69 -12.63
N GLY A 642 24.55 -4.68 -13.09
CA GLY A 642 24.52 -4.23 -14.48
C GLY A 642 24.98 -5.30 -15.48
N ILE A 643 24.97 -4.95 -16.77
CA ILE A 643 25.39 -5.83 -17.85
C ILE A 643 26.84 -6.28 -17.63
N GLY A 644 27.06 -7.60 -17.68
CA GLY A 644 28.35 -8.26 -17.48
C GLY A 644 28.74 -8.52 -16.03
N PHE A 645 27.87 -8.21 -15.06
CA PHE A 645 28.14 -8.48 -13.64
C PHE A 645 27.34 -9.66 -13.09
N ASP A 646 26.05 -9.77 -13.44
CA ASP A 646 25.17 -10.83 -12.92
C ASP A 646 24.69 -11.78 -14.04
N THR A 647 24.33 -13.00 -13.63
CA THR A 647 23.74 -14.09 -14.43
C THR A 647 22.51 -13.69 -15.22
N SER A 648 21.72 -12.72 -14.74
CA SER A 648 20.57 -12.20 -15.48
C SER A 648 20.95 -11.33 -16.68
N ASN A 649 22.19 -10.82 -16.72
CA ASN A 649 22.66 -9.86 -17.71
C ASN A 649 24.09 -10.20 -18.19
N PRO A 650 24.33 -11.34 -18.85
CA PRO A 650 25.67 -11.74 -19.33
C PRO A 650 26.20 -10.85 -20.49
N LEU A 651 27.50 -10.92 -20.76
CA LEU A 651 28.13 -10.31 -21.94
C LEU A 651 28.11 -11.26 -23.17
N GLY A 652 28.01 -10.67 -24.37
CA GLY A 652 27.98 -11.42 -25.64
C GLY A 652 26.68 -12.21 -25.83
N SER A 653 26.70 -13.27 -26.65
CA SER A 653 25.55 -14.18 -26.85
C SER A 653 25.19 -15.04 -25.61
N GLY A 654 25.53 -14.60 -24.40
CA GLY A 654 25.16 -15.25 -23.14
C GLY A 654 26.24 -16.14 -22.50
N GLU A 655 27.55 -15.83 -22.66
CA GLU A 655 28.60 -16.80 -22.33
C GLU A 655 29.57 -16.44 -21.19
N TRP A 656 29.65 -15.18 -20.72
CA TRP A 656 30.58 -14.80 -19.64
C TRP A 656 30.28 -13.47 -18.90
N PHE A 657 30.94 -13.25 -17.76
CA PHE A 657 30.86 -12.13 -16.83
C PHE A 657 32.26 -11.55 -16.53
N ASN A 658 32.32 -10.32 -16.03
CA ASN A 658 33.58 -9.64 -15.73
C ASN A 658 34.35 -10.26 -14.55
N SER A 659 33.65 -10.91 -13.62
CA SER A 659 34.19 -11.59 -12.44
C SER A 659 33.19 -12.65 -11.95
N ASP A 660 33.60 -13.54 -11.04
CA ASP A 660 32.75 -14.43 -10.26
C ASP A 660 32.19 -13.77 -8.98
N HIS A 661 32.57 -12.52 -8.72
CA HIS A 661 31.99 -11.67 -7.69
C HIS A 661 31.21 -10.49 -8.29
N LEU A 662 30.36 -9.87 -7.47
CA LEU A 662 29.57 -8.69 -7.76
C LEU A 662 30.14 -7.49 -6.99
N PRO A 663 30.26 -6.31 -7.61
CA PRO A 663 30.75 -5.10 -6.93
C PRO A 663 29.79 -4.63 -5.83
N VAL A 664 30.34 -4.31 -4.66
CA VAL A 664 29.62 -3.63 -3.58
C VAL A 664 29.87 -2.13 -3.71
N VAL A 665 28.83 -1.32 -3.87
CA VAL A 665 28.93 0.14 -4.02
C VAL A 665 28.24 0.84 -2.85
N VAL A 666 28.92 1.81 -2.26
CA VAL A 666 28.43 2.65 -1.18
C VAL A 666 28.57 4.12 -1.56
N GLU A 667 27.56 4.91 -1.25
CA GLU A 667 27.55 6.35 -1.47
C GLU A 667 27.47 7.07 -0.13
N LEU A 668 28.33 8.07 0.06
CA LEU A 668 28.39 8.90 1.27
C LEU A 668 28.34 10.37 0.88
N LEU A 669 27.66 11.22 1.65
CA LEU A 669 27.90 12.66 1.57
C LEU A 669 29.24 12.95 2.24
N TRP A 670 30.17 13.60 1.54
CA TRP A 670 31.44 13.92 2.19
C TRP A 670 31.23 15.02 3.25
N PRO A 671 31.64 14.82 4.51
CA PRO A 671 31.37 15.73 5.64
C PRO A 671 32.17 17.04 5.63
#